data_AF-A0A2S4VLC2-F1
#
_entry.id   AF-A0A2S4VLC2-F1
#
_cell.length_a   1.000
_cell.length_b   1.000
_cell.length_c   1.000
_cell.angle_alpha   90.00
_cell.angle_beta   90.00
_cell.angle_gamma   90.00
#
_symmetry.space_group_name_H-M   'P 1'
#
loop_
_entity.id
_entity.type
_entity.pdbx_description
1 polymer ?
#
loop_
_entity_poly.entity_id
_entity_poly.type
_entity_poly.pdbx_seq_one_letter_code
_entity_poly.pdbx_strand_id
1 'polypeptide(L)'
;MIEDIRLIPKIPFTGTHGLSQALLVLLQILVGLFLGGLTVPSQSSPAHVFRLGLLVWLCPKIIDYSTSRTYSFGNTLADQLILSCVGWNLLTRLLDLSLLPLVSTGPPRWIRPTKEEYARISELRQRSTFNSIKSIPDQRSPAHDELIPKRWEDVPFPAPFSLDRLLYAYDYLMLIRPTTSDLLPWQCRAFDWSLPALNAGGVAGRRFGRPETGPAAALVHLFIYVTFFIYVDNLAIRSIGQITMAELSAIHQLLLPVSAACLISLSAGPCETVIFRLLLSFRIVPPTALLASFNQPYLASSIREFWGKRWHHRVRRQLTRIGSLFPLGRTKTGNVVWAYVLSAMLHSFILARSKPEPRLSDPTSYFALFFDQPTVAFFLSQGLASIIEQHLVPSSLRRLWFWTTILIAGRWYVDGILKSYYKIAGSKVSVIKMILEDIDLIPTIPFTGTHGLLQALQIYLQISLGLFLGGLTVPSLSWPAHGFRLGLLVWLCPKIMDYSISPNYSFGNTLANQILFSYFGWTLLASLLDLALLPFVSPGPPRWIRPTEEELERVLDLKGAAVLTRLTPDRREQACEELIPKHWQTVPFPAPFSTGRLLYAYDYLTLVRPTTSPLFPWQFRAFDWSMPALSAGGVAGRGYGRPETGRKSALVHLLVYVMFIVYVDNLALRSIGRITMAELGTIHQLMLTIGAGCLISLATGPCESVIFRRLLSGKIVPPTALLANFNQPYLASSIQDFWGNRWHHSVRRQLTRLGSLFPLGRTKTGNAFWAYVLSAMLHSFILARSKPEPSSSNPASYLALFFDRPTVAFFVSQGFAMMIERHFVPHSMRRLWFWITILIAGRWYIDGILKSYITPAPIVLK
;
A
#
# COMPACT_ATOMS: atom_id res chain seq x y z
N MET A 1 -38.35 -14.50 -2.52
CA MET A 1 -38.03 -13.43 -3.49
C MET A 1 -36.88 -12.54 -2.97
N ILE A 2 -35.85 -13.14 -2.36
CA ILE A 2 -34.68 -12.46 -1.75
C ILE A 2 -33.43 -13.25 -2.17
N GLU A 3 -33.20 -13.41 -3.47
CA GLU A 3 -31.99 -14.06 -3.99
C GLU A 3 -31.19 -13.22 -4.99
N ASP A 4 -31.75 -12.15 -5.57
CA ASP A 4 -31.18 -11.51 -6.78
C ASP A 4 -30.59 -10.09 -6.61
N ILE A 5 -30.54 -9.53 -5.40
CA ILE A 5 -29.85 -8.24 -5.16
C ILE A 5 -28.38 -8.51 -4.78
N ARG A 6 -27.54 -8.82 -5.78
CA ARG A 6 -26.10 -9.02 -5.56
C ARG A 6 -25.27 -8.34 -6.66
N LEU A 7 -24.84 -7.10 -6.38
CA LEU A 7 -24.00 -6.22 -7.22
C LEU A 7 -22.56 -6.70 -7.43
N ILE A 8 -22.21 -7.87 -6.93
CA ILE A 8 -21.09 -8.69 -7.40
C ILE A 8 -21.78 -10.03 -7.71
N PRO A 9 -21.62 -10.63 -8.91
CA PRO A 9 -22.15 -11.97 -9.16
C PRO A 9 -21.75 -12.83 -7.96
N LYS A 10 -22.69 -13.61 -7.36
CA LYS A 10 -22.36 -14.68 -6.41
C LYS A 10 -21.07 -15.27 -6.96
N ILE A 11 -19.91 -15.02 -6.35
CA ILE A 11 -18.71 -15.77 -6.72
C ILE A 11 -19.11 -17.13 -6.17
N PRO A 12 -19.53 -18.08 -7.02
CA PRO A 12 -19.76 -19.39 -6.51
C PRO A 12 -18.38 -19.80 -6.05
N PHE A 13 -18.20 -19.99 -4.75
CA PHE A 13 -17.13 -20.85 -4.31
C PHE A 13 -17.47 -22.18 -5.00
N THR A 14 -16.84 -22.48 -6.13
CA THR A 14 -17.09 -23.70 -6.92
C THR A 14 -16.57 -24.95 -6.17
N GLY A 15 -16.37 -24.83 -4.86
CA GLY A 15 -15.73 -25.82 -4.01
C GLY A 15 -14.29 -26.10 -4.42
N THR A 16 -13.71 -27.04 -3.71
CA THR A 16 -12.44 -27.71 -4.03
C THR A 16 -12.44 -28.41 -5.39
N HIS A 17 -13.61 -28.62 -6.00
CA HIS A 17 -13.78 -29.29 -7.30
C HIS A 17 -13.21 -28.51 -8.49
N GLY A 18 -13.40 -27.19 -8.56
CA GLY A 18 -12.84 -26.38 -9.65
C GLY A 18 -11.31 -26.33 -9.63
N LEU A 19 -10.72 -26.35 -8.43
CA LEU A 19 -9.27 -26.36 -8.23
C LEU A 19 -8.66 -27.72 -8.62
N SER A 20 -9.27 -28.83 -8.20
CA SER A 20 -8.74 -30.17 -8.50
C SER A 20 -8.77 -30.46 -10.00
N GLN A 21 -9.83 -30.05 -10.70
CA GLN A 21 -9.92 -30.16 -12.15
C GLN A 21 -8.85 -29.31 -12.85
N ALA A 22 -8.65 -28.06 -12.41
CA ALA A 22 -7.61 -27.19 -12.96
C ALA A 22 -6.21 -27.80 -12.80
N LEU A 23 -5.89 -28.35 -11.62
CA LEU A 23 -4.61 -29.00 -11.36
C LEU A 23 -4.41 -30.27 -12.20
N LEU A 24 -5.45 -31.08 -12.39
CA LEU A 24 -5.39 -32.28 -13.22
C LEU A 24 -5.10 -31.93 -14.69
N VAL A 25 -5.79 -30.94 -15.25
CA VAL A 25 -5.56 -30.48 -16.63
C VAL A 25 -4.17 -29.87 -16.77
N LEU A 26 -3.74 -29.06 -15.81
CA LEU A 26 -2.38 -28.52 -15.78
C LEU A 26 -1.34 -29.63 -15.78
N LEU A 27 -1.52 -30.69 -14.98
CA LEU A 27 -0.62 -31.83 -14.95
C LEU A 27 -0.53 -32.53 -16.32
N GLN A 28 -1.66 -32.75 -17.00
CA GLN A 28 -1.66 -33.33 -18.35
C GLN A 28 -0.88 -32.46 -19.33
N ILE A 29 -1.06 -31.14 -19.28
CA ILE A 29 -0.35 -30.19 -20.13
C ILE A 29 1.15 -30.23 -19.85
N LEU A 30 1.55 -30.20 -18.57
CA LEU A 30 2.95 -30.24 -18.16
C LEU A 30 3.62 -31.56 -18.58
N VAL A 31 2.95 -32.70 -18.41
CA VAL A 31 3.45 -34.01 -18.87
C VAL A 31 3.65 -34.00 -20.38
N GLY A 32 2.67 -33.53 -21.15
CA GLY A 32 2.78 -33.45 -22.61
C GLY A 32 3.94 -32.56 -23.07
N LEU A 33 4.06 -31.36 -22.48
CA LEU A 33 5.18 -30.45 -22.76
C LEU A 33 6.53 -31.06 -22.38
N PHE A 34 6.59 -31.76 -21.25
CA PHE A 34 7.79 -32.41 -20.76
C PHE A 34 8.24 -33.54 -21.70
N LEU A 35 7.32 -34.40 -22.13
CA LEU A 35 7.57 -35.43 -23.15
C LEU A 35 8.08 -34.81 -24.45
N GLY A 36 7.49 -33.70 -24.90
CA GLY A 36 8.00 -32.94 -26.04
C GLY A 36 9.42 -32.41 -25.80
N GLY A 37 9.70 -31.90 -24.60
CA GLY A 37 11.01 -31.39 -24.18
C GLY A 37 12.12 -32.44 -24.26
N LEU A 38 11.81 -33.69 -23.94
CA LEU A 38 12.76 -34.81 -24.04
C LEU A 38 13.21 -35.07 -25.48
N THR A 39 12.39 -34.72 -26.46
CA THR A 39 12.68 -34.91 -27.89
C THR A 39 13.44 -33.74 -28.52
N VAL A 40 13.54 -32.58 -27.85
CA VAL A 40 14.14 -31.35 -28.42
C VAL A 40 15.57 -31.54 -28.97
N PRO A 41 16.46 -32.29 -28.30
CA PRO A 41 17.81 -32.53 -28.83
C PRO A 41 17.83 -33.35 -30.12
N SER A 42 16.77 -34.12 -30.42
CA SER A 42 16.62 -34.82 -31.69
C SER A 42 16.01 -33.91 -32.75
N GLN A 43 16.66 -33.85 -33.91
CA GLN A 43 16.16 -33.14 -35.09
C GLN A 43 15.63 -34.09 -36.17
N SER A 44 15.34 -35.35 -35.82
CA SER A 44 14.77 -36.33 -36.74
C SER A 44 13.32 -36.01 -37.09
N SER A 45 12.87 -36.39 -38.29
CA SER A 45 11.49 -36.20 -38.74
C SER A 45 10.44 -36.79 -37.77
N PRO A 46 10.64 -37.99 -37.18
CA PRO A 46 9.71 -38.52 -36.17
C PRO A 46 9.58 -37.62 -34.92
N ALA A 47 10.68 -37.02 -34.46
CA ALA A 47 10.66 -36.09 -33.33
C ALA A 47 9.94 -34.78 -33.68
N HIS A 48 10.02 -34.32 -34.93
CA HIS A 48 9.26 -33.17 -35.42
C HIS A 48 7.77 -33.47 -35.49
N VAL A 49 7.39 -34.60 -36.10
CA VAL A 49 5.99 -35.06 -36.21
C VAL A 49 5.37 -35.26 -34.83
N PHE A 50 6.09 -35.89 -33.89
CA PHE A 50 5.61 -36.07 -32.52
C PHE A 50 5.29 -34.72 -31.83
N ARG A 51 6.19 -33.73 -31.95
CA ARG A 51 5.99 -32.40 -31.36
C ARG A 51 4.86 -31.63 -32.04
N LEU A 52 4.64 -31.81 -33.34
CA LEU A 52 3.46 -31.27 -34.04
C LEU A 52 2.16 -31.96 -33.57
N GLY A 53 2.18 -33.27 -33.32
CA GLY A 53 1.06 -33.99 -32.71
C GLY A 53 0.72 -33.45 -31.32
N LEU A 54 1.73 -33.15 -30.49
CA LEU A 54 1.54 -32.50 -29.19
C LEU A 54 0.90 -31.12 -29.31
N LEU A 55 1.19 -30.35 -30.37
CA LEU A 55 0.55 -29.06 -30.61
C LEU A 55 -0.97 -29.21 -30.78
N VAL A 56 -1.40 -30.18 -31.60
CA VAL A 56 -2.82 -30.47 -31.86
C VAL A 56 -3.52 -30.94 -30.58
N TRP A 57 -2.86 -31.78 -29.78
CA TRP A 57 -3.44 -32.32 -28.55
C TRP A 57 -3.50 -31.31 -27.40
N LEU A 58 -2.45 -30.51 -27.20
CA LEU A 58 -2.32 -29.64 -26.04
C LEU A 58 -2.92 -28.24 -26.25
N CYS A 59 -2.98 -27.72 -27.48
CA CYS A 59 -3.51 -26.39 -27.73
C CYS A 59 -4.97 -26.22 -27.25
N PRO A 60 -5.91 -27.13 -27.58
CA PRO A 60 -7.28 -27.04 -27.08
C PRO A 60 -7.35 -27.09 -25.54
N LYS A 61 -6.54 -27.94 -24.90
CA LYS A 61 -6.47 -28.05 -23.43
C LYS A 61 -5.95 -26.77 -22.78
N ILE A 62 -4.94 -26.13 -23.37
CA ILE A 62 -4.39 -24.87 -22.85
C ILE A 62 -5.41 -23.73 -23.01
N ILE A 63 -6.11 -23.66 -24.14
CA ILE A 63 -7.16 -22.66 -24.34
C ILE A 63 -8.29 -22.89 -23.33
N ASP A 64 -8.80 -24.12 -23.21
CA ASP A 64 -9.82 -24.49 -22.23
C ASP A 64 -9.40 -24.14 -20.80
N TYR A 65 -8.18 -24.53 -20.38
CA TYR A 65 -7.59 -24.18 -19.09
C TYR A 65 -7.60 -22.65 -18.82
N SER A 66 -7.37 -21.87 -19.87
CA SER A 66 -7.27 -20.41 -19.78
C SER A 66 -8.63 -19.70 -19.79
N THR A 67 -9.62 -20.25 -20.49
CA THR A 67 -10.90 -19.57 -20.77
C THR A 67 -12.08 -20.12 -19.97
N SER A 68 -12.08 -21.42 -19.64
CA SER A 68 -13.23 -22.10 -19.05
C SER A 68 -13.46 -21.67 -17.60
N ARG A 69 -14.69 -21.25 -17.31
CA ARG A 69 -15.09 -20.80 -15.96
C ARG A 69 -15.29 -21.94 -14.96
N THR A 70 -15.19 -23.19 -15.40
CA THR A 70 -15.23 -24.36 -14.51
C THR A 70 -14.00 -24.45 -13.61
N TYR A 71 -12.85 -23.93 -14.07
CA TYR A 71 -11.61 -23.84 -13.29
C TYR A 71 -11.58 -22.59 -12.43
N SER A 72 -11.30 -22.73 -11.13
CA SER A 72 -11.22 -21.60 -10.19
C SER A 72 -10.31 -21.88 -8.98
N PHE A 73 -9.60 -20.84 -8.55
CA PHE A 73 -8.88 -20.69 -7.28
C PHE A 73 -9.71 -19.93 -6.22
N GLY A 74 -11.01 -19.70 -6.47
CA GLY A 74 -11.92 -19.03 -5.55
C GLY A 74 -11.98 -17.50 -5.66
N ASN A 75 -11.28 -16.92 -6.64
CA ASN A 75 -11.31 -15.48 -6.90
C ASN A 75 -11.21 -15.20 -8.41
N THR A 76 -12.22 -14.57 -9.00
CA THR A 76 -12.32 -14.35 -10.45
C THR A 76 -11.17 -13.52 -11.03
N LEU A 77 -10.64 -12.54 -10.30
CA LEU A 77 -9.48 -11.75 -10.75
C LEU A 77 -8.19 -12.58 -10.65
N ALA A 78 -8.04 -13.36 -9.59
CA ALA A 78 -6.91 -14.29 -9.46
C ALA A 78 -6.98 -15.38 -10.55
N ASP A 79 -8.17 -15.90 -10.85
CA ASP A 79 -8.40 -16.90 -11.90
C ASP A 79 -8.02 -16.34 -13.27
N GLN A 80 -8.47 -15.12 -13.57
CA GLN A 80 -8.08 -14.37 -14.77
C GLN A 80 -6.56 -14.23 -14.87
N LEU A 81 -5.93 -13.69 -13.86
CA LEU A 81 -4.51 -13.40 -13.92
C LEU A 81 -3.67 -14.68 -13.92
N ILE A 82 -3.99 -15.66 -13.08
CA ILE A 82 -3.20 -16.89 -12.92
C ILE A 82 -3.43 -17.81 -14.11
N LEU A 83 -4.69 -18.21 -14.39
CA LEU A 83 -4.97 -19.22 -15.41
C LEU A 83 -4.60 -18.71 -16.80
N SER A 84 -4.94 -17.46 -17.13
CA SER A 84 -4.65 -16.92 -18.46
C SER A 84 -3.16 -16.54 -18.65
N CYS A 85 -2.45 -16.04 -17.61
CA CYS A 85 -1.00 -15.82 -17.73
C CYS A 85 -0.21 -17.13 -17.79
N VAL A 86 -0.56 -18.13 -16.97
CA VAL A 86 0.05 -19.47 -17.02
C VAL A 86 -0.26 -20.11 -18.37
N GLY A 87 -1.51 -20.06 -18.80
CA GLY A 87 -1.97 -20.54 -20.09
C GLY A 87 -1.19 -19.94 -21.26
N TRP A 88 -0.97 -18.62 -21.28
CA TRP A 88 -0.12 -17.99 -22.30
C TRP A 88 1.32 -18.51 -22.28
N ASN A 89 1.92 -18.65 -21.10
CA ASN A 89 3.27 -19.19 -20.99
C ASN A 89 3.34 -20.64 -21.50
N LEU A 90 2.35 -21.47 -21.20
CA LEU A 90 2.26 -22.84 -21.70
C LEU A 90 2.05 -22.86 -23.22
N LEU A 91 1.18 -22.01 -23.75
CA LEU A 91 0.92 -21.88 -25.18
C LEU A 91 2.19 -21.46 -25.93
N THR A 92 2.87 -20.42 -25.47
CA THR A 92 4.12 -19.96 -26.09
C THR A 92 5.23 -21.00 -26.00
N ARG A 93 5.27 -21.80 -24.91
CA ARG A 93 6.19 -22.94 -24.79
C ARG A 93 5.88 -24.06 -25.76
N LEU A 94 4.60 -24.37 -25.96
CA LEU A 94 4.15 -25.32 -26.97
C LEU A 94 4.53 -24.87 -28.38
N LEU A 95 4.34 -23.58 -28.70
CA LEU A 95 4.74 -23.02 -30.00
C LEU A 95 6.27 -23.04 -30.19
N ASP A 96 7.05 -22.67 -29.18
CA ASP A 96 8.53 -22.72 -29.20
C ASP A 96 9.05 -24.17 -29.34
N LEU A 97 8.32 -25.14 -28.79
CA LEU A 97 8.67 -26.56 -28.84
C LEU A 97 8.30 -27.21 -30.17
N SER A 98 7.13 -26.88 -30.72
CA SER A 98 6.56 -27.57 -31.89
C SER A 98 6.88 -26.91 -33.23
N LEU A 99 6.92 -25.56 -33.28
CA LEU A 99 7.04 -24.83 -34.55
C LEU A 99 8.43 -24.25 -34.76
N LEU A 100 9.07 -23.72 -33.71
CA LEU A 100 10.38 -23.09 -33.87
C LEU A 100 11.50 -24.01 -34.39
N PRO A 101 11.53 -25.32 -34.07
CA PRO A 101 12.51 -26.24 -34.65
C PRO A 101 12.44 -26.34 -36.18
N LEU A 102 11.30 -26.03 -36.80
CA LEU A 102 11.13 -26.04 -38.25
C LEU A 102 11.85 -24.86 -38.94
N VAL A 103 12.18 -23.82 -38.17
CA VAL A 103 12.61 -22.50 -38.67
C VAL A 103 13.97 -22.09 -38.09
N SER A 104 14.45 -22.75 -37.04
CA SER A 104 15.68 -22.45 -36.27
C SER A 104 16.88 -23.29 -36.71
N THR A 105 18.09 -22.78 -36.50
CA THR A 105 19.37 -23.43 -36.87
C THR A 105 19.78 -24.60 -35.94
N GLY A 106 18.94 -24.97 -34.97
CA GLY A 106 19.19 -26.06 -34.01
C GLY A 106 18.63 -25.81 -32.61
N PRO A 107 18.62 -26.83 -31.73
CA PRO A 107 18.22 -26.69 -30.32
C PRO A 107 19.33 -26.03 -29.48
N PRO A 108 18.97 -25.28 -28.42
CA PRO A 108 19.96 -24.58 -27.59
C PRO A 108 20.81 -25.57 -26.78
N ARG A 109 22.12 -25.35 -26.74
CA ARG A 109 23.03 -26.22 -25.95
C ARG A 109 23.10 -25.76 -24.51
N TRP A 110 23.25 -26.72 -23.60
CA TRP A 110 23.59 -26.40 -22.23
C TRP A 110 25.01 -25.86 -22.14
N ILE A 111 25.19 -24.91 -21.23
CA ILE A 111 26.48 -24.43 -20.77
C ILE A 111 26.56 -24.60 -19.26
N ARG A 112 27.77 -24.81 -18.76
CA ARG A 112 28.06 -24.86 -17.32
C ARG A 112 29.42 -24.25 -17.02
N PRO A 113 29.75 -23.95 -15.76
CA PRO A 113 31.09 -23.52 -15.40
C PRO A 113 32.13 -24.60 -15.72
N THR A 114 33.31 -24.20 -16.17
CA THR A 114 34.46 -25.13 -16.30
C THR A 114 34.78 -25.81 -14.96
N LYS A 115 35.40 -26.99 -14.97
CA LYS A 115 35.74 -27.72 -13.74
C LYS A 115 36.52 -26.88 -12.73
N GLU A 116 37.50 -26.10 -13.19
CA GLU A 116 38.29 -25.16 -12.36
C GLU A 116 37.40 -24.11 -11.69
N GLU A 117 36.50 -23.51 -12.48
CA GLU A 117 35.61 -22.45 -12.00
C GLU A 117 34.54 -23.00 -11.05
N TYR A 118 34.04 -24.21 -11.31
CA TYR A 118 33.12 -24.89 -10.41
C TYR A 118 33.78 -25.21 -9.06
N ALA A 119 35.03 -25.69 -9.07
CA ALA A 119 35.81 -25.92 -7.86
C ALA A 119 36.00 -24.61 -7.06
N ARG A 120 36.39 -23.52 -7.73
CA ARG A 120 36.51 -22.17 -7.14
C ARG A 120 35.22 -21.74 -6.46
N ILE A 121 34.08 -21.88 -7.12
CA ILE A 121 32.77 -21.49 -6.58
C ILE A 121 32.36 -22.38 -5.40
N SER A 122 32.64 -23.69 -5.49
CA SER A 122 32.37 -24.65 -4.41
C SER A 122 33.18 -24.31 -3.16
N GLU A 123 34.47 -24.00 -3.31
CA GLU A 123 35.33 -23.54 -2.21
C GLU A 123 34.84 -22.22 -1.61
N LEU A 124 34.49 -21.22 -2.43
CA LEU A 124 33.96 -19.94 -1.95
C LEU A 124 32.64 -20.10 -1.20
N ARG A 125 31.77 -21.00 -1.69
CA ARG A 125 30.53 -21.37 -1.01
C ARG A 125 30.81 -21.91 0.38
N GLN A 126 31.79 -22.81 0.53
CA GLN A 126 32.17 -23.45 1.79
C GLN A 126 32.94 -22.52 2.74
N ARG A 127 33.90 -21.71 2.24
CA ARG A 127 34.70 -20.77 3.06
C ARG A 127 33.86 -19.67 3.70
N SER A 128 32.83 -19.18 3.01
CA SER A 128 32.00 -18.08 3.53
C SER A 128 31.08 -18.47 4.69
N THR A 129 30.94 -19.77 4.98
CA THR A 129 30.14 -20.30 6.10
C THR A 129 30.72 -19.92 7.46
N PHE A 130 32.03 -19.64 7.54
CA PHE A 130 32.73 -19.37 8.81
C PHE A 130 32.75 -17.89 9.24
N ASN A 131 32.66 -16.94 8.30
CA ASN A 131 32.82 -15.49 8.60
C ASN A 131 31.50 -14.69 8.60
N SER A 132 30.37 -15.31 8.21
CA SER A 132 29.07 -14.63 8.03
C SER A 132 28.32 -14.28 9.33
N ILE A 133 28.69 -14.87 10.46
CA ILE A 133 27.98 -14.63 11.74
C ILE A 133 28.36 -13.27 12.37
N LYS A 134 29.47 -12.63 11.97
CA LYS A 134 29.99 -11.42 12.66
C LYS A 134 30.02 -10.12 11.85
N SER A 135 29.76 -10.09 10.55
CA SER A 135 29.88 -8.84 9.76
C SER A 135 28.54 -8.12 9.51
N ILE A 136 28.55 -6.80 9.76
CA ILE A 136 27.41 -5.87 9.76
C ILE A 136 26.63 -5.86 8.41
N PRO A 137 25.28 -5.80 8.41
CA PRO A 137 24.45 -6.17 7.25
C PRO A 137 24.16 -5.05 6.23
N ASP A 138 25.00 -4.02 6.13
CA ASP A 138 24.68 -2.80 5.37
C ASP A 138 25.73 -2.35 4.34
N GLN A 139 26.85 -3.06 4.21
CA GLN A 139 27.84 -2.77 3.17
C GLN A 139 27.73 -3.76 2.01
N ARG A 140 27.79 -3.20 0.79
CA ARG A 140 27.93 -3.91 -0.50
C ARG A 140 28.84 -5.12 -0.27
N SER A 141 28.32 -6.34 -0.39
CA SER A 141 29.14 -7.54 -0.25
C SER A 141 29.74 -7.90 -1.62
N PRO A 142 31.01 -7.55 -1.92
CA PRO A 142 31.72 -8.05 -3.10
C PRO A 142 31.75 -9.59 -3.16
N ALA A 143 31.52 -10.27 -2.03
CA ALA A 143 31.52 -11.72 -1.94
C ALA A 143 30.38 -12.42 -2.71
N HIS A 144 29.29 -11.73 -3.08
CA HIS A 144 28.27 -12.32 -3.97
C HIS A 144 28.69 -12.25 -5.44
N ASP A 145 29.32 -11.15 -5.87
CA ASP A 145 29.77 -11.00 -7.25
C ASP A 145 30.90 -12.00 -7.57
N GLU A 146 31.71 -12.38 -6.56
CA GLU A 146 32.74 -13.42 -6.68
C GLU A 146 32.20 -14.82 -6.99
N LEU A 147 30.94 -15.11 -6.64
CA LEU A 147 30.28 -16.39 -6.91
C LEU A 147 29.71 -16.50 -8.32
N ILE A 148 29.79 -15.45 -9.13
CA ILE A 148 29.39 -15.49 -10.53
C ILE A 148 30.51 -16.21 -11.32
N PRO A 149 30.21 -17.30 -12.05
CA PRO A 149 31.19 -17.98 -12.88
C PRO A 149 31.71 -17.07 -14.00
N LYS A 150 33.03 -17.07 -14.19
CA LYS A 150 33.73 -16.29 -15.22
C LYS A 150 34.05 -17.10 -16.48
N ARG A 151 34.19 -18.42 -16.35
CA ARG A 151 34.53 -19.33 -17.44
C ARG A 151 33.45 -20.39 -17.60
N TRP A 152 32.99 -20.55 -18.83
CA TRP A 152 31.88 -21.42 -19.21
C TRP A 152 32.35 -22.41 -20.28
N GLU A 153 31.84 -23.63 -20.24
CA GLU A 153 32.04 -24.67 -21.24
C GLU A 153 30.70 -25.15 -21.80
N ASP A 154 30.70 -25.52 -23.08
CA ASP A 154 29.56 -26.16 -23.73
C ASP A 154 29.40 -27.61 -23.24
N VAL A 155 28.16 -28.03 -23.04
CA VAL A 155 27.81 -29.39 -22.65
C VAL A 155 27.22 -30.12 -23.86
N PRO A 156 27.70 -31.34 -24.19
CA PRO A 156 27.10 -32.17 -25.23
C PRO A 156 25.62 -32.42 -24.97
N PHE A 157 24.84 -32.71 -26.01
CA PHE A 157 23.45 -33.11 -25.80
C PHE A 157 23.41 -34.41 -24.98
N PRO A 158 22.55 -34.49 -23.94
CA PRO A 158 22.51 -35.67 -23.10
C PRO A 158 22.05 -36.91 -23.89
N ALA A 159 22.38 -38.10 -23.40
CA ALA A 159 21.89 -39.34 -24.02
C ALA A 159 20.36 -39.46 -23.86
N PRO A 160 19.63 -40.09 -24.81
CA PRO A 160 18.24 -40.48 -24.60
C PRO A 160 18.07 -41.27 -23.29
N PHE A 161 16.95 -41.09 -22.58
CA PHE A 161 16.62 -41.79 -21.32
C PHE A 161 17.56 -41.57 -20.12
N SER A 162 18.45 -40.56 -20.16
CA SER A 162 19.29 -40.18 -19.02
C SER A 162 18.60 -39.19 -18.07
N LEU A 163 19.06 -39.13 -16.82
CA LEU A 163 18.66 -38.08 -15.87
C LEU A 163 18.94 -36.68 -16.43
N ASP A 164 20.07 -36.51 -17.13
CA ASP A 164 20.43 -35.25 -17.77
C ASP A 164 19.45 -34.86 -18.88
N ARG A 165 18.87 -35.84 -19.59
CA ARG A 165 17.80 -35.58 -20.58
C ARG A 165 16.53 -35.08 -19.90
N LEU A 166 16.17 -35.63 -18.74
CA LEU A 166 15.03 -35.16 -17.93
C LEU A 166 15.25 -33.71 -17.45
N LEU A 167 16.44 -33.43 -16.90
CA LEU A 167 16.83 -32.09 -16.45
C LEU A 167 16.88 -31.09 -17.62
N TYR A 168 17.34 -31.52 -18.80
CA TYR A 168 17.36 -30.68 -20.01
C TYR A 168 15.95 -30.29 -20.45
N ALA A 169 15.01 -31.24 -20.45
CA ALA A 169 13.62 -30.94 -20.80
C ALA A 169 12.99 -29.95 -19.80
N TYR A 170 13.26 -30.12 -18.50
CA TYR A 170 12.83 -29.17 -17.48
C TYR A 170 13.40 -27.77 -17.74
N ASP A 171 14.73 -27.67 -17.90
CA ASP A 171 15.42 -26.41 -18.13
C ASP A 171 14.92 -25.74 -19.42
N TYR A 172 14.66 -26.49 -20.49
CA TYR A 172 14.11 -25.96 -21.75
C TYR A 172 12.74 -25.28 -21.56
N LEU A 173 11.89 -25.87 -20.72
CA LEU A 173 10.55 -25.35 -20.44
C LEU A 173 10.61 -24.15 -19.47
N MET A 174 11.44 -24.22 -18.44
CA MET A 174 11.44 -23.26 -17.32
C MET A 174 12.42 -22.09 -17.50
N LEU A 175 13.55 -22.28 -18.18
CA LEU A 175 14.51 -21.19 -18.47
C LEU A 175 14.01 -20.28 -19.59
N ILE A 176 13.31 -19.24 -19.19
CA ILE A 176 12.69 -18.25 -20.08
C ILE A 176 13.51 -16.94 -20.14
N ARG A 177 14.49 -16.78 -19.23
CA ARG A 177 15.34 -15.61 -19.05
C ARG A 177 16.82 -16.00 -19.08
N PRO A 178 17.74 -15.05 -19.35
CA PRO A 178 19.16 -15.34 -19.38
C PRO A 178 19.73 -15.50 -17.97
N THR A 179 19.36 -16.59 -17.29
CA THR A 179 19.74 -16.99 -15.93
C THR A 179 20.18 -18.45 -15.92
N THR A 180 20.74 -18.92 -14.80
CA THR A 180 20.95 -20.35 -14.56
C THR A 180 19.66 -21.02 -14.06
N SER A 181 19.59 -22.35 -14.17
CA SER A 181 18.48 -23.19 -13.73
C SER A 181 18.11 -22.93 -12.27
N ASP A 182 16.81 -22.99 -11.99
CA ASP A 182 16.23 -22.96 -10.65
C ASP A 182 16.21 -24.35 -9.99
N LEU A 183 16.22 -25.42 -10.77
CA LEU A 183 16.33 -26.80 -10.28
C LEU A 183 17.79 -27.23 -10.20
N LEU A 184 18.23 -27.65 -9.00
CA LEU A 184 19.65 -27.91 -8.69
C LEU A 184 20.54 -26.71 -9.06
N PRO A 185 20.25 -25.51 -8.52
CA PRO A 185 20.70 -24.24 -9.07
C PRO A 185 22.22 -24.05 -8.98
N TRP A 186 22.87 -24.74 -8.04
CA TRP A 186 24.33 -24.71 -7.87
C TRP A 186 25.11 -25.42 -8.96
N GLN A 187 24.48 -26.26 -9.78
CA GLN A 187 25.13 -26.78 -11.00
C GLN A 187 25.34 -25.67 -12.05
N CYS A 188 24.72 -24.49 -11.85
CA CYS A 188 24.85 -23.32 -12.72
C CYS A 188 24.56 -23.65 -14.19
N ARG A 189 23.68 -24.62 -14.46
CA ARG A 189 23.29 -24.97 -15.83
C ARG A 189 22.54 -23.81 -16.44
N ALA A 190 22.91 -23.42 -17.65
CA ALA A 190 22.18 -22.44 -18.45
C ALA A 190 22.18 -22.89 -19.91
N PHE A 191 21.52 -22.14 -20.78
CA PHE A 191 21.67 -22.34 -22.23
C PHE A 191 22.66 -21.34 -22.82
N ASP A 192 23.29 -21.72 -23.93
CA ASP A 192 24.24 -20.93 -24.72
C ASP A 192 23.82 -19.46 -24.96
N TRP A 193 22.55 -19.21 -25.24
CA TRP A 193 22.01 -17.87 -25.46
C TRP A 193 22.03 -16.97 -24.22
N SER A 194 22.23 -17.53 -23.01
CA SER A 194 22.44 -16.77 -21.77
C SER A 194 23.89 -16.29 -21.62
N LEU A 195 24.85 -16.86 -22.36
CA LEU A 195 26.28 -16.60 -22.21
C LEU A 195 26.66 -15.12 -22.30
N PRO A 196 26.14 -14.30 -23.25
CA PRO A 196 26.48 -12.87 -23.30
C PRO A 196 26.08 -12.11 -22.03
N ALA A 197 24.94 -12.47 -21.43
CA ALA A 197 24.50 -11.85 -20.19
C ALA A 197 25.33 -12.31 -19.00
N LEU A 198 25.61 -13.62 -18.92
CA LEU A 198 26.43 -14.23 -17.86
C LEU A 198 27.84 -13.63 -17.84
N ASN A 199 28.49 -13.50 -19.00
CA ASN A 199 29.80 -12.87 -19.12
C ASN A 199 29.79 -11.37 -18.75
N ALA A 200 28.71 -10.66 -19.07
CA ALA A 200 28.56 -9.25 -18.70
C ALA A 200 28.16 -9.02 -17.23
N GLY A 201 27.87 -10.09 -16.46
CA GLY A 201 27.36 -10.00 -15.10
C GLY A 201 25.91 -9.49 -15.01
N GLY A 202 25.18 -9.50 -16.13
CA GLY A 202 23.80 -9.05 -16.21
C GLY A 202 23.33 -8.65 -17.60
N VAL A 203 22.11 -8.12 -17.71
CA VAL A 203 21.48 -7.75 -18.99
C VAL A 203 20.64 -6.48 -18.88
N ALA A 204 20.74 -5.60 -19.88
CA ALA A 204 19.94 -4.38 -20.00
C ALA A 204 19.94 -3.52 -18.72
N GLY A 205 21.12 -3.34 -18.12
CA GLY A 205 21.36 -2.55 -16.91
C GLY A 205 21.02 -3.26 -15.59
N ARG A 206 20.47 -4.48 -15.64
CA ARG A 206 20.25 -5.35 -14.47
C ARG A 206 21.51 -6.15 -14.19
N ARG A 207 21.77 -6.47 -12.93
CA ARG A 207 22.86 -7.36 -12.50
C ARG A 207 22.31 -8.61 -11.84
N PHE A 208 23.03 -9.73 -11.97
CA PHE A 208 22.65 -10.97 -11.29
C PHE A 208 22.72 -10.83 -9.77
N GLY A 209 21.80 -11.48 -9.06
CA GLY A 209 21.71 -11.44 -7.60
C GLY A 209 21.34 -10.08 -7.02
N ARG A 210 21.05 -9.06 -7.85
CA ARG A 210 20.69 -7.72 -7.39
C ARG A 210 19.23 -7.41 -7.67
N PRO A 211 18.46 -6.97 -6.66
CA PRO A 211 17.10 -6.50 -6.87
C PRO A 211 17.10 -5.20 -7.70
N GLU A 212 15.95 -4.86 -8.28
CA GLU A 212 15.78 -3.62 -9.07
C GLU A 212 16.21 -2.36 -8.28
N THR A 213 15.87 -2.31 -7.00
CA THR A 213 16.16 -1.18 -6.12
C THR A 213 16.69 -1.62 -4.77
N GLY A 214 17.36 -0.71 -4.06
CA GLY A 214 17.79 -0.95 -2.70
C GLY A 214 16.63 -0.86 -1.69
N PRO A 215 16.82 -1.33 -0.44
CA PRO A 215 15.77 -1.38 0.59
C PRO A 215 15.04 -0.07 0.85
N ALA A 216 15.74 1.07 0.73
CA ALA A 216 15.16 2.38 0.91
C ALA A 216 14.14 2.73 -0.19
N ALA A 217 14.49 2.48 -1.44
CA ALA A 217 13.66 2.79 -2.59
C ALA A 217 12.53 1.76 -2.74
N ALA A 218 12.77 0.50 -2.39
CA ALA A 218 11.75 -0.53 -2.33
C ALA A 218 10.56 -0.15 -1.42
N LEU A 219 10.80 0.56 -0.32
CA LEU A 219 9.72 1.06 0.54
C LEU A 219 8.91 2.19 -0.08
N VAL A 220 9.61 3.10 -0.75
CA VAL A 220 8.95 4.20 -1.48
C VAL A 220 8.09 3.60 -2.59
N HIS A 221 8.61 2.59 -3.29
CA HIS A 221 7.87 1.82 -4.30
C HIS A 221 6.65 1.14 -3.69
N LEU A 222 6.78 0.47 -2.54
CA LEU A 222 5.66 -0.17 -1.85
C LEU A 222 4.59 0.86 -1.44
N PHE A 223 5.01 1.99 -0.88
CA PHE A 223 4.09 3.07 -0.50
C PHE A 223 3.31 3.60 -1.71
N ILE A 224 4.02 3.95 -2.80
CA ILE A 224 3.41 4.44 -4.04
C ILE A 224 2.50 3.37 -4.66
N TYR A 225 2.94 2.11 -4.67
CA TYR A 225 2.13 0.98 -5.13
C TYR A 225 0.82 0.89 -4.35
N VAL A 226 0.87 0.92 -3.02
CA VAL A 226 -0.33 0.86 -2.16
C VAL A 226 -1.23 2.08 -2.38
N THR A 227 -0.68 3.29 -2.50
CA THR A 227 -1.46 4.50 -2.79
C THR A 227 -2.22 4.37 -4.12
N PHE A 228 -1.53 3.96 -5.19
CA PHE A 228 -2.18 3.77 -6.48
C PHE A 228 -3.13 2.58 -6.50
N PHE A 229 -2.86 1.54 -5.71
CA PHE A 229 -3.77 0.41 -5.55
C PHE A 229 -5.08 0.88 -4.94
N ILE A 230 -5.03 1.61 -3.83
CA ILE A 230 -6.20 2.18 -3.17
C ILE A 230 -6.93 3.15 -4.11
N TYR A 231 -6.21 3.99 -4.86
CA TYR A 231 -6.82 4.89 -5.83
C TYR A 231 -7.57 4.15 -6.95
N VAL A 232 -6.92 3.15 -7.57
CA VAL A 232 -7.52 2.34 -8.64
C VAL A 232 -8.66 1.49 -8.10
N ASP A 233 -8.56 0.94 -6.89
CA ASP A 233 -9.63 0.18 -6.26
C ASP A 233 -10.88 1.06 -6.03
N ASN A 234 -10.70 2.27 -5.50
CA ASN A 234 -11.80 3.18 -5.27
C ASN A 234 -12.45 3.71 -6.56
N LEU A 235 -11.67 3.95 -7.61
CA LEU A 235 -12.18 4.52 -8.87
C LEU A 235 -12.61 3.46 -9.89
N ALA A 236 -11.80 2.43 -10.09
CA ALA A 236 -12.04 1.41 -11.10
C ALA A 236 -12.93 0.28 -10.57
N ILE A 237 -12.66 -0.33 -9.41
CA ILE A 237 -13.44 -1.50 -8.95
C ILE A 237 -14.89 -1.13 -8.62
N ARG A 238 -15.13 0.08 -8.10
CA ARG A 238 -16.48 0.56 -7.78
C ARG A 238 -17.29 1.00 -9.00
N SER A 239 -16.64 1.29 -10.11
CA SER A 239 -17.27 1.80 -11.34
C SER A 239 -17.01 0.91 -12.56
N ILE A 240 -16.42 -0.27 -12.36
CA ILE A 240 -16.08 -1.24 -13.41
C ILE A 240 -17.38 -1.67 -14.07
N GLY A 241 -17.47 -1.43 -15.39
CA GLY A 241 -18.69 -1.73 -16.15
C GLY A 241 -19.84 -0.74 -15.95
N GLN A 242 -19.59 0.43 -15.35
CA GLN A 242 -20.58 1.51 -15.21
C GLN A 242 -20.14 2.82 -15.88
N ILE A 243 -18.83 3.10 -15.91
CA ILE A 243 -18.28 4.37 -16.39
C ILE A 243 -17.25 4.10 -17.49
N THR A 244 -17.31 4.87 -18.58
CA THR A 244 -16.30 4.85 -19.64
C THR A 244 -15.16 5.81 -19.35
N MET A 245 -13.99 5.60 -19.97
CA MET A 245 -12.85 6.50 -19.78
C MET A 245 -13.15 7.94 -20.21
N ALA A 246 -14.12 8.15 -21.12
CA ALA A 246 -14.52 9.47 -21.60
C ALA A 246 -15.35 10.26 -20.58
N GLU A 247 -16.06 9.59 -19.69
CA GLU A 247 -16.92 10.20 -18.66
C GLU A 247 -16.13 10.70 -17.44
N LEU A 248 -14.87 10.29 -17.31
CA LEU A 248 -13.99 10.71 -16.22
C LEU A 248 -13.43 12.13 -16.47
N SER A 249 -13.13 12.86 -15.39
CA SER A 249 -12.42 14.14 -15.52
C SER A 249 -11.02 13.95 -16.14
N ALA A 250 -10.49 14.99 -16.79
CA ALA A 250 -9.17 14.92 -17.44
C ALA A 250 -8.05 14.48 -16.48
N ILE A 251 -8.14 14.85 -15.19
CA ILE A 251 -7.17 14.43 -14.16
C ILE A 251 -7.23 12.91 -13.97
N HIS A 252 -8.42 12.34 -13.81
CA HIS A 252 -8.58 10.89 -13.63
C HIS A 252 -8.19 10.11 -14.89
N GLN A 253 -8.47 10.67 -16.07
CA GLN A 253 -8.08 10.08 -17.34
C GLN A 253 -6.55 9.97 -17.51
N LEU A 254 -5.79 10.88 -16.93
CA LEU A 254 -4.32 10.83 -16.93
C LEU A 254 -3.77 9.98 -15.78
N LEU A 255 -4.38 10.08 -14.60
CA LEU A 255 -3.90 9.42 -13.39
C LEU A 255 -4.10 7.90 -13.44
N LEU A 256 -5.16 7.41 -14.06
CA LEU A 256 -5.43 5.97 -14.19
C LEU A 256 -4.34 5.21 -14.97
N PRO A 257 -3.91 5.63 -16.18
CA PRO A 257 -2.78 5.02 -16.89
C PRO A 257 -1.48 5.04 -16.07
N VAL A 258 -1.17 6.15 -15.38
CA VAL A 258 0.00 6.25 -14.49
C VAL A 258 -0.10 5.23 -13.36
N SER A 259 -1.28 5.14 -12.74
CA SER A 259 -1.55 4.22 -11.63
C SER A 259 -1.37 2.77 -12.08
N ALA A 260 -1.93 2.38 -13.24
CA ALA A 260 -1.77 1.04 -13.80
C ALA A 260 -0.29 0.71 -14.09
N ALA A 261 0.46 1.64 -14.69
CA ALA A 261 1.89 1.46 -14.94
C ALA A 261 2.71 1.32 -13.64
N CYS A 262 2.38 2.11 -12.62
CA CYS A 262 3.01 2.02 -11.29
C CYS A 262 2.68 0.70 -10.60
N LEU A 263 1.43 0.25 -10.64
CA LEU A 263 1.02 -1.03 -10.06
C LEU A 263 1.80 -2.19 -10.67
N ILE A 264 1.97 -2.21 -11.99
CA ILE A 264 2.72 -3.26 -12.65
C ILE A 264 4.21 -3.17 -12.31
N SER A 265 4.82 -2.00 -12.50
CA SER A 265 6.28 -1.85 -12.39
C SER A 265 6.83 -1.86 -10.96
N LEU A 266 6.09 -1.32 -9.99
CA LEU A 266 6.55 -1.17 -8.61
C LEU A 266 6.24 -2.41 -7.75
N SER A 267 5.48 -3.38 -8.27
CA SER A 267 5.12 -4.60 -7.55
C SER A 267 6.32 -5.52 -7.26
N ALA A 268 7.28 -5.60 -8.19
CA ALA A 268 8.39 -6.56 -8.09
C ALA A 268 9.50 -6.11 -7.13
N GLY A 269 9.84 -4.82 -7.13
CA GLY A 269 10.96 -4.27 -6.36
C GLY A 269 10.96 -4.63 -4.86
N PRO A 270 9.85 -4.44 -4.12
CA PRO A 270 9.75 -4.82 -2.71
C PRO A 270 9.97 -6.31 -2.47
N CYS A 271 9.35 -7.15 -3.30
CA CYS A 271 9.44 -8.60 -3.23
C CYS A 271 10.88 -9.09 -3.51
N GLU A 272 11.48 -8.63 -4.61
CA GLU A 272 12.86 -8.97 -5.00
C GLU A 272 13.87 -8.57 -3.94
N THR A 273 13.71 -7.40 -3.32
CA THR A 273 14.62 -6.89 -2.28
C THR A 273 14.70 -7.83 -1.08
N VAL A 274 13.58 -8.44 -0.69
CA VAL A 274 13.52 -9.39 0.42
C VAL A 274 13.95 -10.78 -0.03
N ILE A 275 13.35 -11.31 -1.10
CA ILE A 275 13.57 -12.68 -1.56
C ILE A 275 15.01 -12.90 -2.01
N PHE A 276 15.58 -11.99 -2.82
CA PHE A 276 16.96 -12.18 -3.30
C PHE A 276 17.93 -12.21 -2.12
N ARG A 277 17.73 -11.31 -1.15
CA ARG A 277 18.56 -11.27 0.05
C ARG A 277 18.46 -12.58 0.83
N LEU A 278 17.26 -13.11 1.05
CA LEU A 278 17.07 -14.38 1.75
C LEU A 278 17.73 -15.54 1.00
N LEU A 279 17.41 -15.72 -0.28
CA LEU A 279 17.94 -16.82 -1.09
C LEU A 279 19.47 -16.80 -1.19
N LEU A 280 20.08 -15.61 -1.29
CA LEU A 280 21.53 -15.46 -1.34
C LEU A 280 22.20 -15.59 0.02
N SER A 281 21.58 -15.09 1.09
CA SER A 281 22.13 -15.18 2.46
C SER A 281 22.14 -16.63 2.94
N PHE A 282 21.07 -17.38 2.66
CA PHE A 282 20.98 -18.81 2.97
C PHE A 282 21.65 -19.71 1.92
N ARG A 283 22.29 -19.13 0.89
CA ARG A 283 22.96 -19.88 -0.19
C ARG A 283 22.05 -20.97 -0.81
N ILE A 284 20.76 -20.68 -0.93
CA ILE A 284 19.79 -21.58 -1.56
C ILE A 284 20.06 -21.63 -3.07
N VAL A 285 20.37 -20.47 -3.67
CA VAL A 285 20.65 -20.32 -5.11
C VAL A 285 21.92 -19.46 -5.33
N PRO A 286 22.65 -19.65 -6.45
CA PRO A 286 23.72 -18.73 -6.83
C PRO A 286 23.14 -17.41 -7.39
N PRO A 287 23.94 -16.31 -7.41
CA PRO A 287 23.51 -15.03 -7.95
C PRO A 287 22.95 -15.10 -9.37
N THR A 288 23.51 -15.94 -10.22
CA THR A 288 23.13 -16.12 -11.64
C THR A 288 21.72 -16.68 -11.84
N ALA A 289 21.11 -17.28 -10.82
CA ALA A 289 19.71 -17.72 -10.86
C ALA A 289 18.72 -16.56 -10.66
N LEU A 290 19.20 -15.42 -10.16
CA LEU A 290 18.37 -14.28 -9.77
C LEU A 290 18.61 -13.09 -10.68
N LEU A 291 17.55 -12.62 -11.33
CA LEU A 291 17.56 -11.44 -12.19
C LEU A 291 16.29 -10.63 -11.97
N ALA A 292 16.46 -9.33 -11.70
CA ALA A 292 15.35 -8.39 -11.49
C ALA A 292 14.39 -8.35 -12.69
N SER A 293 13.10 -8.18 -12.42
CA SER A 293 12.06 -8.16 -13.44
C SER A 293 12.07 -6.85 -14.22
N PHE A 294 12.24 -5.74 -13.51
CA PHE A 294 12.28 -4.38 -14.04
C PHE A 294 13.67 -3.74 -13.85
N ASN A 295 13.90 -2.61 -14.51
CA ASN A 295 15.09 -1.77 -14.30
C ASN A 295 14.69 -0.29 -14.28
N GLN A 296 14.03 0.13 -13.20
CA GLN A 296 13.63 1.51 -12.91
C GLN A 296 12.97 2.16 -14.14
N PRO A 297 11.81 1.63 -14.59
CA PRO A 297 11.18 2.02 -15.85
C PRO A 297 10.78 3.50 -15.90
N TYR A 298 10.47 4.10 -14.74
CA TYR A 298 10.17 5.53 -14.60
C TYR A 298 11.35 6.46 -14.90
N LEU A 299 12.59 5.94 -14.98
CA LEU A 299 13.78 6.68 -15.38
C LEU A 299 14.08 6.58 -16.89
N ALA A 300 13.19 5.95 -17.68
CA ALA A 300 13.38 5.90 -19.12
C ALA A 300 13.43 7.30 -19.74
N SER A 301 14.39 7.51 -20.62
CA SER A 301 14.54 8.75 -21.41
C SER A 301 13.81 8.66 -22.76
N SER A 302 13.34 7.48 -23.14
CA SER A 302 12.76 7.19 -24.45
C SER A 302 11.86 5.93 -24.41
N ILE A 303 10.93 5.81 -25.35
CA ILE A 303 10.04 4.64 -25.54
C ILE A 303 10.87 3.37 -25.77
N ARG A 304 11.90 3.47 -26.61
CA ARG A 304 12.79 2.35 -26.91
C ARG A 304 13.58 1.90 -25.68
N GLU A 305 14.04 2.82 -24.85
CA GLU A 305 14.70 2.49 -23.58
C GLU A 305 13.71 1.85 -22.60
N PHE A 306 12.49 2.39 -22.52
CA PHE A 306 11.43 1.87 -21.66
C PHE A 306 11.11 0.42 -22.00
N TRP A 307 10.52 0.13 -23.16
CA TRP A 307 10.11 -1.22 -23.55
C TRP A 307 11.30 -2.15 -23.80
N GLY A 308 12.38 -1.61 -24.37
CA GLY A 308 13.52 -2.37 -24.87
C GLY A 308 14.63 -2.57 -23.85
N LYS A 309 14.63 -1.94 -22.68
CA LYS A 309 15.65 -2.19 -21.65
C LYS A 309 15.07 -2.24 -20.25
N ARG A 310 14.12 -1.37 -19.90
CA ARG A 310 13.72 -1.16 -18.51
C ARG A 310 12.44 -1.89 -18.09
N TRP A 311 11.55 -2.14 -19.03
CA TRP A 311 10.29 -2.85 -18.82
C TRP A 311 10.50 -4.37 -18.78
N HIS A 312 9.67 -5.03 -17.97
CA HIS A 312 9.56 -6.47 -17.71
C HIS A 312 10.35 -7.41 -18.64
N HIS A 313 11.51 -7.91 -18.20
CA HIS A 313 12.42 -8.72 -19.04
C HIS A 313 11.97 -10.19 -19.22
N ARG A 314 10.93 -10.64 -18.50
CA ARG A 314 10.58 -12.07 -18.39
C ARG A 314 10.11 -12.69 -19.69
N VAL A 315 9.26 -11.99 -20.45
CA VAL A 315 8.60 -12.52 -21.66
C VAL A 315 9.31 -12.13 -22.95
N ARG A 316 10.33 -11.25 -22.87
CA ARG A 316 10.97 -10.67 -24.05
C ARG A 316 11.49 -11.73 -25.01
N ARG A 317 12.23 -12.71 -24.50
CA ARG A 317 12.82 -13.76 -25.33
C ARG A 317 11.74 -14.55 -26.06
N GLN A 318 10.68 -14.96 -25.36
CA GLN A 318 9.56 -15.69 -25.96
C GLN A 318 8.93 -14.90 -27.10
N LEU A 319 8.61 -13.61 -26.88
CA LEU A 319 8.03 -12.74 -27.91
C LEU A 319 8.93 -12.61 -29.14
N THR A 320 10.23 -12.38 -28.95
CA THR A 320 11.17 -12.23 -30.08
C THR A 320 11.41 -13.54 -30.84
N ARG A 321 11.41 -14.70 -30.17
CA ARG A 321 11.56 -16.00 -30.84
C ARG A 321 10.31 -16.35 -31.63
N ILE A 322 9.14 -16.26 -31.02
CA ILE A 322 7.87 -16.56 -31.68
C ILE A 322 7.61 -15.55 -32.81
N GLY A 323 8.01 -14.29 -32.64
CA GLY A 323 7.97 -13.27 -33.68
C GLY A 323 8.71 -13.66 -34.96
N SER A 324 9.75 -14.50 -34.87
CA SER A 324 10.51 -14.98 -36.04
C SER A 324 9.76 -16.00 -36.91
N LEU A 325 8.66 -16.57 -36.41
CA LEU A 325 7.78 -17.47 -37.17
C LEU A 325 6.91 -16.72 -38.17
N PHE A 326 6.74 -15.40 -38.00
CA PHE A 326 5.85 -14.59 -38.81
C PHE A 326 6.59 -13.93 -39.99
N PRO A 327 5.85 -13.50 -41.05
CA PRO A 327 6.44 -12.81 -42.20
C PRO A 327 7.31 -11.63 -41.78
N LEU A 328 8.50 -11.51 -42.38
CA LEU A 328 9.52 -10.49 -42.06
C LEU A 328 10.04 -10.53 -40.60
N GLY A 329 9.58 -11.46 -39.76
CA GLY A 329 9.95 -11.60 -38.35
C GLY A 329 11.41 -11.99 -38.10
N ARG A 330 12.11 -12.46 -39.13
CA ARG A 330 13.57 -12.71 -39.09
C ARG A 330 14.39 -11.42 -39.24
N THR A 331 13.81 -10.34 -39.74
CA THR A 331 14.47 -9.03 -39.81
C THR A 331 14.42 -8.35 -38.43
N LYS A 332 15.41 -7.51 -38.12
CA LYS A 332 15.47 -6.80 -36.82
C LYS A 332 14.24 -5.93 -36.58
N THR A 333 13.77 -5.21 -37.60
CA THR A 333 12.60 -4.33 -37.52
C THR A 333 11.30 -5.14 -37.47
N GLY A 334 11.14 -6.13 -38.34
CA GLY A 334 9.96 -6.99 -38.35
C GLY A 334 9.80 -7.78 -37.04
N ASN A 335 10.90 -8.24 -36.43
CA ASN A 335 10.85 -8.91 -35.13
C ASN A 335 10.34 -7.98 -34.02
N VAL A 336 10.75 -6.71 -34.02
CA VAL A 336 10.26 -5.71 -33.06
C VAL A 336 8.77 -5.47 -33.25
N VAL A 337 8.30 -5.32 -34.49
CA VAL A 337 6.87 -5.15 -34.80
C VAL A 337 6.06 -6.35 -34.30
N TRP A 338 6.49 -7.56 -34.63
CA TRP A 338 5.82 -8.79 -34.15
C TRP A 338 5.89 -8.96 -32.63
N ALA A 339 6.95 -8.48 -31.96
CA ALA A 339 6.99 -8.48 -30.51
C ALA A 339 5.90 -7.58 -29.89
N TYR A 340 5.57 -6.44 -30.49
CA TYR A 340 4.44 -5.60 -30.07
C TYR A 340 3.08 -6.28 -30.36
N VAL A 341 2.92 -6.90 -31.52
CA VAL A 341 1.69 -7.66 -31.87
C VAL A 341 1.48 -8.82 -30.90
N LEU A 342 2.51 -9.64 -30.66
CA LEU A 342 2.44 -10.76 -29.72
C LEU A 342 2.24 -10.29 -28.28
N SER A 343 2.77 -9.11 -27.92
CA SER A 343 2.46 -8.48 -26.63
C SER A 343 0.99 -8.06 -26.57
N ALA A 344 0.41 -7.53 -27.65
CA ALA A 344 -1.02 -7.24 -27.71
C ALA A 344 -1.87 -8.51 -27.54
N MET A 345 -1.48 -9.59 -28.21
CA MET A 345 -2.13 -10.89 -28.10
C MET A 345 -2.05 -11.44 -26.67
N LEU A 346 -0.88 -11.37 -26.04
CA LEU A 346 -0.68 -11.72 -24.63
C LEU A 346 -1.66 -10.97 -23.73
N HIS A 347 -1.71 -9.64 -23.82
CA HIS A 347 -2.53 -8.84 -22.91
C HIS A 347 -4.03 -8.99 -23.20
N SER A 348 -4.40 -9.22 -24.46
CA SER A 348 -5.78 -9.57 -24.84
C SER A 348 -6.20 -10.94 -24.28
N PHE A 349 -5.26 -11.90 -24.28
CA PHE A 349 -5.46 -13.25 -23.77
C PHE A 349 -5.49 -13.30 -22.24
N ILE A 350 -4.70 -12.47 -21.56
CA ILE A 350 -4.84 -12.27 -20.10
C ILE A 350 -6.26 -11.82 -19.75
N LEU A 351 -6.93 -11.09 -20.64
CA LEU A 351 -8.30 -10.66 -20.46
C LEU A 351 -9.36 -11.69 -20.93
N ALA A 352 -8.96 -12.90 -21.34
CA ALA A 352 -9.84 -13.85 -22.02
C ALA A 352 -11.09 -14.25 -21.24
N ARG A 353 -11.03 -14.46 -19.92
CA ARG A 353 -12.22 -14.88 -19.13
C ARG A 353 -13.19 -13.73 -18.85
N SER A 354 -12.79 -12.49 -19.16
CA SER A 354 -13.69 -11.33 -19.17
C SER A 354 -14.49 -11.23 -20.48
N LYS A 355 -14.26 -12.13 -21.43
CA LYS A 355 -15.02 -12.26 -22.67
C LYS A 355 -15.94 -13.49 -22.57
N PRO A 356 -16.94 -13.62 -23.47
CA PRO A 356 -17.68 -14.86 -23.63
C PRO A 356 -16.73 -16.03 -23.90
N GLU A 357 -17.05 -17.21 -23.37
CA GLU A 357 -16.27 -18.42 -23.66
C GLU A 357 -16.31 -18.73 -25.16
N PRO A 358 -15.16 -19.08 -25.76
CA PRO A 358 -15.10 -19.38 -27.19
C PRO A 358 -15.91 -20.64 -27.49
N ARG A 359 -16.59 -20.66 -28.64
CA ARG A 359 -17.42 -21.79 -29.08
C ARG A 359 -16.89 -22.31 -30.41
N LEU A 360 -16.82 -23.62 -30.55
CA LEU A 360 -16.45 -24.27 -31.82
C LEU A 360 -17.39 -23.88 -32.97
N SER A 361 -18.66 -23.61 -32.67
CA SER A 361 -19.66 -23.15 -33.64
C SER A 361 -19.44 -21.72 -34.14
N ASP A 362 -18.59 -20.93 -33.46
CA ASP A 362 -18.22 -19.58 -33.86
C ASP A 362 -16.69 -19.43 -33.82
N PRO A 363 -15.98 -19.77 -34.91
CA PRO A 363 -14.52 -19.65 -34.98
C PRO A 363 -14.00 -18.23 -34.70
N THR A 364 -14.81 -17.18 -34.93
CA THR A 364 -14.41 -15.79 -34.67
C THR A 364 -14.28 -15.50 -33.18
N SER A 365 -14.96 -16.29 -32.32
CA SER A 365 -14.84 -16.19 -30.87
C SER A 365 -13.42 -16.50 -30.37
N TYR A 366 -12.67 -17.38 -31.04
CA TYR A 366 -11.27 -17.65 -30.72
C TYR A 366 -10.35 -16.50 -31.13
N PHE A 367 -10.64 -15.84 -32.26
CA PHE A 367 -9.90 -14.66 -32.70
C PHE A 367 -10.06 -13.51 -31.70
N ALA A 368 -11.27 -13.31 -31.19
CA ALA A 368 -11.57 -12.29 -30.18
C ALA A 368 -10.77 -12.48 -28.87
N LEU A 369 -10.26 -13.67 -28.55
CA LEU A 369 -9.39 -13.90 -27.39
C LEU A 369 -8.07 -13.14 -27.52
N PHE A 370 -7.49 -13.15 -28.72
CA PHE A 370 -6.15 -12.61 -28.99
C PHE A 370 -6.17 -11.16 -29.48
N PHE A 371 -7.30 -10.69 -30.01
CA PHE A 371 -7.39 -9.37 -30.62
C PHE A 371 -8.45 -8.50 -29.93
N ASP A 372 -8.15 -8.03 -28.73
CA ASP A 372 -8.93 -6.98 -28.09
C ASP A 372 -8.59 -5.61 -28.69
N GLN A 373 -9.57 -4.95 -29.30
CA GLN A 373 -9.34 -3.73 -30.08
C GLN A 373 -8.60 -2.62 -29.29
N PRO A 374 -8.99 -2.25 -28.06
CA PRO A 374 -8.27 -1.22 -27.29
C PRO A 374 -6.85 -1.66 -26.88
N THR A 375 -6.67 -2.93 -26.49
CA THR A 375 -5.36 -3.48 -26.15
C THR A 375 -4.42 -3.50 -27.36
N VAL A 376 -4.91 -3.92 -28.52
CA VAL A 376 -4.18 -3.93 -29.78
C VAL A 376 -3.81 -2.50 -30.20
N ALA A 377 -4.75 -1.56 -30.12
CA ALA A 377 -4.49 -0.15 -30.43
C ALA A 377 -3.37 0.43 -29.55
N PHE A 378 -3.37 0.12 -28.24
CA PHE A 378 -2.30 0.52 -27.34
C PHE A 378 -0.94 -0.01 -27.81
N PHE A 379 -0.75 -1.32 -27.89
CA PHE A 379 0.58 -1.89 -28.19
C PHE A 379 1.08 -1.54 -29.60
N LEU A 380 0.20 -1.51 -30.61
CA LEU A 380 0.59 -1.10 -31.96
C LEU A 380 1.00 0.36 -32.02
N SER A 381 0.28 1.25 -31.32
CA SER A 381 0.68 2.67 -31.24
C SER A 381 2.03 2.86 -30.55
N GLN A 382 2.36 2.05 -29.53
CA GLN A 382 3.68 2.08 -28.89
C GLN A 382 4.78 1.61 -29.85
N GLY A 383 4.51 0.58 -30.66
CA GLY A 383 5.41 0.13 -31.72
C GLY A 383 5.68 1.22 -32.74
N LEU A 384 4.62 1.86 -33.25
CA LEU A 384 4.72 2.97 -34.20
C LEU A 384 5.43 4.18 -33.58
N ALA A 385 5.11 4.54 -32.34
CA ALA A 385 5.74 5.64 -31.62
C ALA A 385 7.25 5.41 -31.39
N SER A 386 7.66 4.15 -31.21
CA SER A 386 9.08 3.75 -31.13
C SER A 386 9.82 3.94 -32.46
N ILE A 387 9.15 3.64 -33.59
CA ILE A 387 9.70 3.87 -34.94
C ILE A 387 9.79 5.37 -35.22
N ILE A 388 8.73 6.13 -34.93
CA ILE A 388 8.71 7.60 -35.05
C ILE A 388 9.79 8.25 -34.18
N GLU A 389 9.95 7.79 -32.93
CA GLU A 389 11.00 8.27 -32.01
C GLU A 389 12.41 8.14 -32.61
N GLN A 390 12.65 7.04 -33.34
CA GLN A 390 13.94 6.75 -33.93
C GLN A 390 14.26 7.68 -35.11
N HIS A 391 13.27 8.05 -35.91
CA HIS A 391 13.47 8.76 -37.17
C HIS A 391 13.16 10.26 -37.11
N LEU A 392 12.21 10.67 -36.27
CA LEU A 392 11.61 12.01 -36.32
C LEU A 392 11.73 12.81 -35.02
N VAL A 393 11.96 12.16 -33.86
CA VAL A 393 11.97 12.86 -32.56
C VAL A 393 13.41 13.20 -32.11
N PRO A 394 13.74 14.50 -31.95
CA PRO A 394 15.04 14.94 -31.43
C PRO A 394 15.32 14.37 -30.03
N SER A 395 16.59 14.09 -29.73
CA SER A 395 17.02 13.49 -28.45
C SER A 395 16.54 14.25 -27.21
N SER A 396 16.49 15.58 -27.27
CA SER A 396 16.00 16.47 -26.20
C SER A 396 14.51 16.30 -25.90
N LEU A 397 13.71 15.92 -26.90
CA LEU A 397 12.25 15.78 -26.79
C LEU A 397 11.79 14.34 -26.53
N ARG A 398 12.69 13.34 -26.60
CA ARG A 398 12.33 11.92 -26.45
C ARG A 398 11.65 11.59 -25.13
N ARG A 399 12.06 12.25 -24.04
CA ARG A 399 11.44 12.03 -22.72
C ARG A 399 10.02 12.58 -22.65
N LEU A 400 9.78 13.74 -23.27
CA LEU A 400 8.44 14.31 -23.38
C LEU A 400 7.57 13.43 -24.28
N TRP A 401 8.08 13.07 -25.47
CA TRP A 401 7.42 12.15 -26.40
C TRP A 401 6.99 10.84 -25.73
N PHE A 402 7.91 10.21 -25.01
CA PHE A 402 7.65 9.01 -24.23
C PHE A 402 6.43 9.16 -23.29
N TRP A 403 6.44 10.16 -22.40
CA TRP A 403 5.35 10.37 -21.46
C TRP A 403 4.04 10.71 -22.16
N THR A 404 4.07 11.55 -23.18
CA THR A 404 2.89 11.90 -23.97
C THR A 404 2.27 10.66 -24.62
N THR A 405 3.07 9.81 -25.27
CA THR A 405 2.57 8.60 -25.93
C THR A 405 2.02 7.56 -24.97
N ILE A 406 2.65 7.38 -23.79
CA ILE A 406 2.17 6.44 -22.78
C ILE A 406 0.87 6.94 -22.15
N LEU A 407 0.77 8.23 -21.82
CA LEU A 407 -0.42 8.78 -21.19
C LEU A 407 -1.62 8.77 -22.14
N ILE A 408 -1.41 9.16 -23.41
CA ILE A 408 -2.49 9.17 -24.41
C ILE A 408 -2.94 7.76 -24.75
N ALA A 409 -2.01 6.89 -25.17
CA ALA A 409 -2.37 5.52 -25.57
C ALA A 409 -2.81 4.68 -24.37
N GLY A 410 -2.26 4.94 -23.19
CA GLY A 410 -2.64 4.26 -21.94
C GLY A 410 -4.11 4.43 -21.60
N ARG A 411 -4.76 5.52 -22.04
CA ARG A 411 -6.21 5.69 -21.94
C ARG A 411 -6.96 4.57 -22.67
N TRP A 412 -6.52 4.18 -23.87
CA TRP A 412 -7.13 3.08 -24.63
C TRP A 412 -6.99 1.75 -23.90
N TYR A 413 -5.82 1.49 -23.31
CA TYR A 413 -5.59 0.26 -22.56
C TYR A 413 -6.52 0.15 -21.33
N VAL A 414 -6.62 1.22 -20.53
CA VAL A 414 -7.51 1.27 -19.37
C VAL A 414 -8.98 1.18 -19.78
N ASP A 415 -9.37 1.91 -20.83
CA ASP A 415 -10.74 1.87 -21.38
C ASP A 415 -11.13 0.46 -21.86
N GLY A 416 -10.20 -0.28 -22.47
CA GLY A 416 -10.42 -1.67 -22.87
C GLY A 416 -10.67 -2.61 -21.70
N ILE A 417 -9.92 -2.44 -20.61
CA ILE A 417 -10.15 -3.18 -19.37
C ILE A 417 -11.55 -2.87 -18.85
N LEU A 418 -11.92 -1.59 -18.71
CA LEU A 418 -13.24 -1.19 -18.21
C LEU A 418 -14.40 -1.74 -19.07
N LYS A 419 -14.29 -1.66 -20.40
CA LYS A 419 -15.30 -2.14 -21.36
C LYS A 419 -15.43 -3.67 -21.38
N SER A 420 -14.34 -4.40 -21.17
CA SER A 420 -14.38 -5.86 -21.12
C SER A 420 -15.28 -6.37 -20.00
N TYR A 421 -15.31 -5.67 -18.86
CA TYR A 421 -16.23 -5.97 -17.77
C TYR A 421 -17.65 -5.42 -17.99
N TYR A 422 -17.82 -4.29 -18.69
CA TYR A 422 -19.13 -3.73 -19.06
C TYR A 422 -19.99 -4.72 -19.86
N LYS A 423 -19.40 -5.42 -20.84
CA LYS A 423 -20.15 -6.38 -21.69
C LYS A 423 -20.70 -7.58 -20.93
N ILE A 424 -20.04 -8.01 -19.85
CA ILE A 424 -20.55 -9.08 -18.96
C ILE A 424 -21.75 -8.58 -18.15
N ALA A 425 -21.73 -7.33 -17.69
CA ALA A 425 -22.87 -6.72 -17.00
C ALA A 425 -24.05 -6.57 -17.98
N GLY A 426 -23.78 -6.07 -19.19
CA GLY A 426 -24.72 -5.84 -20.30
C GLY A 426 -25.69 -6.98 -20.62
N SER A 427 -25.22 -8.24 -20.63
CA SER A 427 -26.07 -9.40 -20.94
C SER A 427 -27.05 -9.78 -19.82
N LYS A 428 -26.96 -9.14 -18.64
CA LYS A 428 -27.90 -9.27 -17.53
C LYS A 428 -28.66 -7.96 -17.24
N VAL A 429 -28.55 -6.95 -18.11
CA VAL A 429 -29.08 -5.59 -17.84
C VAL A 429 -30.60 -5.49 -17.89
N SER A 430 -31.36 -6.35 -18.58
CA SER A 430 -32.83 -6.19 -18.52
C SER A 430 -33.41 -6.49 -17.12
N VAL A 431 -32.77 -7.40 -16.38
CA VAL A 431 -33.14 -7.72 -14.99
C VAL A 431 -32.41 -6.79 -14.02
N ILE A 432 -31.15 -6.48 -14.27
CA ILE A 432 -30.36 -5.59 -13.39
C ILE A 432 -30.80 -4.13 -13.49
N LYS A 433 -31.34 -3.63 -14.59
CA LYS A 433 -31.85 -2.24 -14.68
C LYS A 433 -33.13 -2.06 -13.85
N MET A 434 -33.99 -3.09 -13.84
CA MET A 434 -35.19 -3.14 -12.99
C MET A 434 -34.85 -3.32 -11.51
N ILE A 435 -33.79 -4.07 -11.19
CA ILE A 435 -33.30 -4.20 -9.81
C ILE A 435 -32.47 -2.97 -9.40
N LEU A 436 -31.75 -2.29 -10.30
CA LEU A 436 -30.96 -1.09 -9.98
C LEU A 436 -31.83 0.13 -9.69
N GLU A 437 -33.01 0.23 -10.30
CA GLU A 437 -34.03 1.23 -9.90
C GLU A 437 -34.57 0.97 -8.48
N ASP A 438 -34.49 -0.28 -7.98
CA ASP A 438 -34.77 -0.66 -6.58
C ASP A 438 -33.50 -0.67 -5.68
N ILE A 439 -32.29 -0.57 -6.25
CA ILE A 439 -30.99 -0.47 -5.55
C ILE A 439 -30.42 0.96 -5.68
N ASP A 440 -31.25 1.98 -5.46
CA ASP A 440 -30.75 3.31 -5.03
C ASP A 440 -30.21 3.27 -3.58
N LEU A 441 -30.06 2.08 -2.98
CA LEU A 441 -29.59 1.85 -1.61
C LEU A 441 -28.06 1.80 -1.43
N ILE A 442 -27.27 1.87 -2.50
CA ILE A 442 -25.91 2.40 -2.40
C ILE A 442 -26.06 3.86 -2.78
N PRO A 443 -25.84 4.83 -1.88
CA PRO A 443 -25.90 6.21 -2.31
C PRO A 443 -24.79 6.38 -3.35
N THR A 444 -25.20 6.45 -4.62
CA THR A 444 -24.48 7.09 -5.72
C THR A 444 -24.41 8.55 -5.34
N ILE A 445 -23.60 8.85 -4.32
CA ILE A 445 -23.37 10.22 -3.90
C ILE A 445 -22.71 10.88 -5.11
N PRO A 446 -23.31 11.95 -5.66
CA PRO A 446 -22.75 12.64 -6.80
C PRO A 446 -21.29 12.97 -6.47
N PHE A 447 -20.40 12.73 -7.43
CA PHE A 447 -19.04 13.24 -7.36
C PHE A 447 -19.14 14.77 -7.34
N THR A 448 -19.31 15.35 -6.15
CA THR A 448 -19.18 16.78 -5.94
C THR A 448 -17.70 17.04 -6.13
N GLY A 449 -17.33 17.49 -7.33
CA GLY A 449 -15.94 17.68 -7.73
C GLY A 449 -15.19 18.69 -6.85
N THR A 450 -14.16 19.32 -7.42
CA THR A 450 -13.30 20.31 -6.75
C THR A 450 -14.03 21.40 -5.96
N HIS A 451 -15.29 21.72 -6.32
CA HIS A 451 -16.16 22.64 -5.59
C HIS A 451 -16.41 22.27 -4.12
N GLY A 452 -16.65 20.99 -3.79
CA GLY A 452 -16.92 20.58 -2.41
C GLY A 452 -15.70 20.77 -1.49
N LEU A 453 -14.49 20.54 -2.01
CA LEU A 453 -13.25 20.77 -1.28
C LEU A 453 -12.97 22.25 -1.04
N LEU A 454 -13.22 23.10 -2.04
CA LEU A 454 -13.04 24.56 -1.93
C LEU A 454 -13.96 25.15 -0.86
N GLN A 455 -15.24 24.75 -0.84
CA GLN A 455 -16.18 25.18 0.19
C GLN A 455 -15.75 24.69 1.59
N ALA A 456 -15.25 23.45 1.67
CA ALA A 456 -14.74 22.89 2.93
C ALA A 456 -13.51 23.65 3.45
N LEU A 457 -12.60 24.07 2.56
CA LEU A 457 -11.45 24.90 2.90
C LEU A 457 -11.88 26.30 3.37
N GLN A 458 -12.88 26.89 2.72
CA GLN A 458 -13.40 28.21 3.09
C GLN A 458 -14.00 28.19 4.50
N ILE A 459 -14.86 27.22 4.82
CA ILE A 459 -15.45 27.14 6.16
C ILE A 459 -14.39 26.79 7.22
N TYR A 460 -13.43 25.92 6.89
CA TYR A 460 -12.30 25.61 7.78
C TYR A 460 -11.47 26.86 8.11
N LEU A 461 -11.22 27.72 7.12
CA LEU A 461 -10.49 28.98 7.31
C LEU A 461 -11.27 29.95 8.21
N GLN A 462 -12.59 30.07 8.02
CA GLN A 462 -13.44 30.90 8.88
C GLN A 462 -13.40 30.41 10.34
N ILE A 463 -13.53 29.11 10.56
CA ILE A 463 -13.46 28.51 11.91
C ILE A 463 -12.09 28.74 12.53
N SER A 464 -11.02 28.47 11.77
CA SER A 464 -9.63 28.63 12.23
C SER A 464 -9.32 30.07 12.60
N LEU A 465 -9.80 31.05 11.81
CA LEU A 465 -9.67 32.46 12.11
C LEU A 465 -10.42 32.84 13.40
N GLY A 466 -11.67 32.38 13.56
CA GLY A 466 -12.44 32.61 14.78
C GLY A 466 -11.76 32.05 16.03
N LEU A 467 -11.26 30.81 15.96
CA LEU A 467 -10.49 30.20 17.04
C LEU A 467 -9.21 30.98 17.33
N PHE A 468 -8.49 31.42 16.29
CA PHE A 468 -7.27 32.21 16.44
C PHE A 468 -7.55 33.55 17.15
N LEU A 469 -8.60 34.28 16.73
CA LEU A 469 -9.04 35.50 17.41
C LEU A 469 -9.42 35.25 18.87
N GLY A 470 -10.11 34.15 19.15
CA GLY A 470 -10.34 33.70 20.52
C GLY A 470 -9.04 33.45 21.29
N GLY A 471 -8.06 32.81 20.66
CA GLY A 471 -6.73 32.52 21.22
C GLY A 471 -5.96 33.78 21.61
N LEU A 472 -6.12 34.86 20.86
CA LEU A 472 -5.50 36.16 21.17
C LEU A 472 -6.02 36.75 22.48
N THR A 473 -7.24 36.40 22.89
CA THR A 473 -7.80 36.88 24.16
C THR A 473 -7.24 36.13 25.37
N VAL A 474 -6.64 34.95 25.20
CA VAL A 474 -5.94 34.22 26.27
C VAL A 474 -4.58 34.90 26.51
N PRO A 475 -4.21 35.28 27.76
CA PRO A 475 -4.66 34.83 29.08
C PRO A 475 -5.68 35.73 29.78
N SER A 476 -6.25 36.75 29.11
CA SER A 476 -7.10 37.74 29.77
C SER A 476 -8.28 37.07 30.47
N LEU A 477 -8.37 37.28 31.78
CA LEU A 477 -9.49 36.80 32.59
C LEU A 477 -10.63 37.82 32.71
N SER A 478 -10.54 38.95 32.00
CA SER A 478 -11.56 39.99 32.03
C SER A 478 -12.92 39.49 31.51
N TRP A 479 -14.00 40.07 32.02
CA TRP A 479 -15.35 39.74 31.57
C TRP A 479 -15.57 39.94 30.05
N PRO A 480 -15.07 41.03 29.42
CA PRO A 480 -15.20 41.20 27.96
C PRO A 480 -14.49 40.11 27.17
N ALA A 481 -13.28 39.69 27.59
CA ALA A 481 -12.55 38.61 26.94
C ALA A 481 -13.26 37.26 27.08
N HIS A 482 -13.89 36.99 28.22
CA HIS A 482 -14.72 35.79 28.40
C HIS A 482 -16.01 35.85 27.59
N GLY A 483 -16.72 36.98 27.61
CA GLY A 483 -17.93 37.20 26.83
C GLY A 483 -17.71 37.01 25.33
N PHE A 484 -16.60 37.53 24.79
CA PHE A 484 -16.21 37.31 23.40
C PHE A 484 -16.03 35.82 23.07
N ARG A 485 -15.33 35.07 23.93
CA ARG A 485 -15.10 33.63 23.75
C ARG A 485 -16.37 32.80 23.85
N LEU A 486 -17.31 33.17 24.73
CA LEU A 486 -18.64 32.59 24.78
C LEU A 486 -19.46 32.92 23.53
N GLY A 487 -19.35 34.14 23.00
CA GLY A 487 -19.94 34.51 21.71
C GLY A 487 -19.41 33.67 20.55
N LEU A 488 -18.09 33.41 20.52
CA LEU A 488 -17.47 32.51 19.55
C LEU A 488 -18.02 31.08 19.67
N LEU A 489 -18.31 30.59 20.88
CA LEU A 489 -18.91 29.26 21.08
C LEU A 489 -20.25 29.15 20.33
N VAL A 490 -21.11 30.16 20.46
CA VAL A 490 -22.42 30.20 19.77
C VAL A 490 -22.26 30.32 18.25
N TRP A 491 -21.33 31.15 17.79
CA TRP A 491 -21.13 31.39 16.35
C TRP A 491 -20.42 30.25 15.61
N LEU A 492 -19.39 29.64 16.22
CA LEU A 492 -18.55 28.64 15.58
C LEU A 492 -19.10 27.22 15.71
N CYS A 493 -19.85 26.89 16.77
CA CYS A 493 -20.35 25.54 16.96
C CYS A 493 -21.21 25.05 15.77
N PRO A 494 -22.20 25.80 15.25
CA PRO A 494 -22.97 25.39 14.07
C PRO A 494 -22.10 25.18 12.83
N LYS A 495 -21.08 26.04 12.61
CA LYS A 495 -20.15 25.92 11.47
C LYS A 495 -19.25 24.68 11.59
N ILE A 496 -18.77 24.39 12.79
CA ILE A 496 -17.97 23.19 13.05
C ILE A 496 -18.82 21.94 12.84
N MET A 497 -20.07 21.95 13.31
CA MET A 497 -21.01 20.87 13.04
C MET A 497 -21.22 20.71 11.53
N ASP A 498 -21.63 21.75 10.81
CA ASP A 498 -21.79 21.71 9.35
C ASP A 498 -20.55 21.15 8.64
N TYR A 499 -19.35 21.66 8.94
CA TYR A 499 -18.09 21.14 8.40
C TYR A 499 -17.88 19.64 8.66
N SER A 500 -18.30 19.16 9.82
CA SER A 500 -18.10 17.78 10.27
C SER A 500 -19.11 16.80 9.69
N ILE A 501 -20.38 17.20 9.56
CA ILE A 501 -21.48 16.29 9.19
C ILE A 501 -21.96 16.47 7.75
N SER A 502 -21.88 17.67 7.17
CA SER A 502 -22.52 17.98 5.89
C SER A 502 -21.99 17.13 4.74
N PRO A 503 -22.83 16.47 3.95
CA PRO A 503 -22.42 15.69 2.78
C PRO A 503 -21.83 16.56 1.66
N ASN A 504 -22.04 17.88 1.70
CA ASN A 504 -21.60 18.81 0.66
C ASN A 504 -20.06 18.91 0.54
N TYR A 505 -19.33 18.60 1.61
CA TYR A 505 -17.87 18.63 1.65
C TYR A 505 -17.25 17.27 1.29
N SER A 506 -16.38 17.23 0.28
CA SER A 506 -15.80 15.97 -0.21
C SER A 506 -14.34 16.08 -0.66
N PHE A 507 -13.53 15.09 -0.26
CA PHE A 507 -12.21 14.74 -0.80
C PHE A 507 -12.29 13.73 -1.97
N GLY A 508 -13.50 13.32 -2.38
CA GLY A 508 -13.71 12.29 -3.40
C GLY A 508 -13.58 10.84 -2.90
N ASN A 509 -13.44 10.62 -1.59
CA ASN A 509 -13.42 9.30 -0.97
C ASN A 509 -14.30 9.28 0.28
N THR A 510 -15.30 8.39 0.33
CA THR A 510 -16.31 8.33 1.39
C THR A 510 -15.70 8.09 2.77
N LEU A 511 -14.74 7.17 2.90
CA LEU A 511 -14.12 6.84 4.18
C LEU A 511 -13.23 7.98 4.68
N ALA A 512 -12.45 8.58 3.78
CA ALA A 512 -11.65 9.76 4.09
C ALA A 512 -12.55 10.95 4.48
N ASN A 513 -13.68 11.13 3.80
CA ASN A 513 -14.65 12.16 4.11
C ASN A 513 -15.25 11.97 5.51
N GLN A 514 -15.61 10.75 5.86
CA GLN A 514 -16.17 10.41 7.16
C GLN A 514 -15.15 10.64 8.28
N ILE A 515 -13.94 10.12 8.13
CA ILE A 515 -12.94 10.17 9.19
C ILE A 515 -12.32 11.56 9.31
N LEU A 516 -11.85 12.15 8.21
CA LEU A 516 -11.04 13.37 8.27
C LEU A 516 -11.85 14.60 8.67
N PHE A 517 -13.01 14.83 8.04
CA PHE A 517 -13.83 15.99 8.36
C PHE A 517 -14.35 15.93 9.79
N SER A 518 -14.85 14.78 10.23
CA SER A 518 -15.35 14.60 11.59
C SER A 518 -14.23 14.66 12.63
N TYR A 519 -13.04 14.11 12.35
CA TYR A 519 -11.88 14.18 13.25
C TYR A 519 -11.34 15.61 13.39
N PHE A 520 -11.18 16.33 12.28
CA PHE A 520 -10.79 17.74 12.32
C PHE A 520 -11.86 18.59 13.00
N GLY A 521 -13.13 18.32 12.69
CA GLY A 521 -14.29 18.89 13.36
C GLY A 521 -14.24 18.75 14.88
N TRP A 522 -13.99 17.54 15.39
CA TRP A 522 -13.79 17.32 16.82
C TRP A 522 -12.62 18.13 17.36
N THR A 523 -11.50 18.17 16.66
CA THR A 523 -10.31 18.91 17.12
C THR A 523 -10.61 20.41 17.24
N LEU A 524 -11.36 20.96 16.29
CA LEU A 524 -11.84 22.35 16.32
C LEU A 524 -12.83 22.58 17.46
N LEU A 525 -13.80 21.66 17.64
CA LEU A 525 -14.79 21.72 18.72
C LEU A 525 -14.12 21.65 20.10
N ALA A 526 -13.19 20.72 20.30
CA ALA A 526 -12.44 20.57 21.53
C ALA A 526 -11.62 21.84 21.85
N SER A 527 -11.01 22.46 20.82
CA SER A 527 -10.29 23.72 20.96
C SER A 527 -11.23 24.87 21.34
N LEU A 528 -12.43 24.93 20.74
CA LEU A 528 -13.45 25.93 21.06
C LEU A 528 -13.93 25.80 22.50
N LEU A 529 -14.21 24.57 22.96
CA LEU A 529 -14.64 24.30 24.33
C LEU A 529 -13.53 24.61 25.35
N ASP A 530 -12.29 24.25 25.03
CA ASP A 530 -11.13 24.56 25.87
C ASP A 530 -10.94 26.09 26.01
N LEU A 531 -11.19 26.82 24.93
CA LEU A 531 -11.05 28.27 24.89
C LEU A 531 -12.16 29.00 25.65
N ALA A 532 -13.41 28.57 25.46
CA ALA A 532 -14.60 29.24 25.98
C ALA A 532 -14.97 28.83 27.41
N LEU A 533 -14.85 27.54 27.75
CA LEU A 533 -15.42 26.98 29.00
C LEU A 533 -14.37 26.64 30.06
N LEU A 534 -13.17 26.21 29.65
CA LEU A 534 -12.13 25.83 30.61
C LEU A 534 -11.67 26.94 31.57
N PRO A 535 -11.69 28.24 31.20
CA PRO A 535 -11.36 29.32 32.11
C PRO A 535 -12.21 29.36 33.39
N PHE A 536 -13.44 28.82 33.37
CA PHE A 536 -14.32 28.76 34.55
C PHE A 536 -13.92 27.68 35.57
N VAL A 537 -13.02 26.78 35.18
CA VAL A 537 -12.74 25.55 35.94
C VAL A 537 -11.24 25.35 36.21
N SER A 538 -10.38 26.00 35.43
CA SER A 538 -8.91 25.84 35.49
C SER A 538 -8.25 26.89 36.38
N PRO A 539 -7.14 26.57 37.07
CA PRO A 539 -6.40 27.52 37.92
C PRO A 539 -5.72 28.68 37.15
N GLY A 540 -5.75 28.67 35.82
CA GLY A 540 -5.26 29.76 34.97
C GLY A 540 -4.76 29.27 33.59
N PRO A 541 -4.51 30.20 32.65
CA PRO A 541 -3.96 29.88 31.34
C PRO A 541 -2.49 29.44 31.44
N PRO A 542 -2.03 28.50 30.58
CA PRO A 542 -0.68 27.94 30.65
C PRO A 542 0.38 28.99 30.28
N ARG A 543 1.49 29.04 31.01
CA ARG A 543 2.59 29.97 30.70
C ARG A 543 3.54 29.35 29.67
N TRP A 544 4.14 30.19 28.84
CA TRP A 544 5.22 29.74 27.98
C TRP A 544 6.46 29.36 28.81
N ILE A 545 7.20 28.38 28.31
CA ILE A 545 8.54 28.04 28.76
C ILE A 545 9.51 28.10 27.60
N ARG A 546 10.77 28.41 27.90
CA ARG A 546 11.90 28.39 26.99
C ARG A 546 13.15 27.89 27.72
N PRO A 547 14.18 27.44 27.00
CA PRO A 547 15.49 27.19 27.60
C PRO A 547 16.04 28.46 28.27
N THR A 548 16.92 28.28 29.27
CA THR A 548 17.77 29.37 29.77
C THR A 548 18.68 29.87 28.64
N GLU A 549 19.17 31.10 28.72
CA GLU A 549 20.02 31.69 27.68
C GLU A 549 21.28 30.84 27.44
N GLU A 550 21.95 30.40 28.53
CA GLU A 550 23.10 29.50 28.49
C GLU A 550 22.81 28.19 27.73
N GLU A 551 21.65 27.57 27.99
CA GLU A 551 21.26 26.32 27.31
C GLU A 551 20.88 26.56 25.85
N LEU A 552 20.28 27.72 25.54
CA LEU A 552 19.92 28.08 24.18
C LEU A 552 21.18 28.28 23.33
N GLU A 553 22.17 29.01 23.83
CA GLU A 553 23.46 29.19 23.16
C GLU A 553 24.15 27.85 22.93
N ARG A 554 24.25 27.00 23.97
CA ARG A 554 24.81 25.65 23.89
C ARG A 554 24.17 24.83 22.76
N VAL A 555 22.85 24.81 22.66
CA VAL A 555 22.12 24.01 21.67
C VAL A 555 22.23 24.61 20.26
N LEU A 556 22.28 25.93 20.13
CA LEU A 556 22.48 26.61 18.84
C LEU A 556 23.90 26.40 18.30
N ASP A 557 24.91 26.39 19.16
CA ASP A 557 26.29 26.05 18.79
C ASP A 557 26.42 24.60 18.32
N LEU A 558 25.81 23.66 19.05
CA LEU A 558 25.74 22.25 18.66
C LEU A 558 24.97 22.05 17.34
N LYS A 559 23.94 22.87 17.08
CA LYS A 559 23.25 22.90 15.79
C LYS A 559 24.17 23.41 14.67
N GLY A 560 25.03 24.39 14.94
CA GLY A 560 26.02 24.92 13.99
C GLY A 560 27.07 23.87 13.62
N ALA A 561 27.59 23.16 14.63
CA ALA A 561 28.49 22.04 14.45
C ALA A 561 27.83 20.91 13.62
N ALA A 562 28.62 20.18 12.83
CA ALA A 562 28.15 19.13 11.91
C ALA A 562 27.71 17.83 12.62
N VAL A 563 27.07 17.92 13.80
CA VAL A 563 26.81 16.80 14.70
C VAL A 563 25.82 15.79 14.10
N LEU A 564 24.90 16.19 13.21
CA LEU A 564 23.87 15.26 12.67
C LEU A 564 24.18 14.64 11.29
N THR A 565 25.31 14.99 10.66
CA THR A 565 25.66 14.47 9.33
C THR A 565 26.40 13.15 9.40
N ARG A 566 25.79 12.07 8.85
CA ARG A 566 26.35 10.72 8.69
C ARG A 566 26.80 9.98 9.97
N LEU A 567 26.11 10.17 11.09
CA LEU A 567 26.32 9.34 12.28
C LEU A 567 25.66 7.95 12.17
N THR A 568 26.29 6.94 12.77
CA THR A 568 25.71 5.63 13.10
C THR A 568 24.45 5.80 13.97
N PRO A 569 23.51 4.83 14.02
CA PRO A 569 22.29 4.94 14.82
C PRO A 569 22.56 5.36 16.28
N ASP A 570 23.50 4.71 16.95
CA ASP A 570 23.82 4.94 18.37
C ASP A 570 24.39 6.35 18.60
N ARG A 571 25.33 6.79 17.74
CA ARG A 571 25.87 8.16 17.82
C ARG A 571 24.83 9.22 17.51
N ARG A 572 23.83 8.92 16.68
CA ARG A 572 22.73 9.84 16.40
C ARG A 572 21.79 9.98 17.61
N GLU A 573 21.53 8.88 18.32
CA GLU A 573 20.70 8.93 19.52
C GLU A 573 21.34 9.80 20.60
N GLN A 574 22.65 9.65 20.79
CA GLN A 574 23.44 10.50 21.67
C GLN A 574 23.42 11.97 21.21
N ALA A 575 23.63 12.25 19.92
CA ALA A 575 23.52 13.60 19.36
C ALA A 575 22.14 14.24 19.53
N CYS A 576 21.07 13.45 19.41
CA CYS A 576 19.70 13.92 19.65
C CYS A 576 19.48 14.27 21.13
N GLU A 577 20.04 13.49 22.06
CA GLU A 577 19.98 13.79 23.50
C GLU A 577 20.73 15.06 23.85
N GLU A 578 21.91 15.27 23.27
CA GLU A 578 22.72 16.49 23.48
C GLU A 578 22.01 17.77 23.00
N LEU A 579 21.17 17.67 21.97
CA LEU A 579 20.38 18.77 21.41
C LEU A 579 19.09 19.07 22.20
N ILE A 580 18.79 18.32 23.26
CA ILE A 580 17.65 18.60 24.14
C ILE A 580 18.11 19.57 25.24
N PRO A 581 17.45 20.74 25.40
CA PRO A 581 17.74 21.65 26.51
C PRO A 581 17.40 21.01 27.86
N LYS A 582 18.29 21.17 28.84
CA LYS A 582 18.12 20.59 30.19
C LYS A 582 17.45 21.55 31.17
N HIS A 583 17.76 22.83 31.06
CA HIS A 583 17.25 23.86 31.95
C HIS A 583 16.23 24.73 31.22
N TRP A 584 15.05 24.86 31.83
CA TRP A 584 13.89 25.55 31.29
C TRP A 584 13.43 26.62 32.27
N GLN A 585 12.99 27.75 31.74
CA GLN A 585 12.46 28.87 32.51
C GLN A 585 11.08 29.28 32.00
N THR A 586 10.23 29.75 32.91
CA THR A 586 8.92 30.30 32.57
C THR A 586 9.04 31.71 32.04
N VAL A 587 8.29 32.01 30.98
CA VAL A 587 8.27 33.32 30.32
C VAL A 587 7.00 34.06 30.73
N PRO A 588 7.06 35.37 31.02
CA PRO A 588 5.86 36.18 31.26
C PRO A 588 4.94 36.20 30.05
N PHE A 589 3.65 36.49 30.27
CA PHE A 589 2.71 36.57 29.17
C PHE A 589 3.07 37.71 28.20
N PRO A 590 2.96 37.49 26.88
CA PRO A 590 3.29 38.52 25.89
C PRO A 590 2.31 39.71 25.96
N ALA A 591 2.69 40.91 25.50
CA ALA A 591 1.78 42.05 25.50
C ALA A 591 0.57 41.85 24.53
N PRO A 592 -0.62 42.43 24.78
CA PRO A 592 -1.86 42.19 24.01
C PRO A 592 -1.81 42.48 22.50
N PHE A 593 -0.82 43.24 22.02
CA PHE A 593 -0.65 43.60 20.61
C PHE A 593 0.81 43.41 20.17
N SER A 594 1.32 42.20 20.33
CA SER A 594 2.71 41.86 20.00
C SER A 594 2.79 40.62 19.10
N THR A 595 3.89 40.48 18.36
CA THR A 595 4.19 39.23 17.63
C THR A 595 4.20 38.02 18.57
N GLY A 596 4.63 38.21 19.82
CA GLY A 596 4.55 37.20 20.87
C GLY A 596 3.11 36.76 21.16
N ARG A 597 2.14 37.66 21.13
CA ARG A 597 0.71 37.33 21.31
C ARG A 597 0.15 36.48 20.17
N LEU A 598 0.51 36.81 18.92
CA LEU A 598 0.13 36.03 17.74
C LEU A 598 0.67 34.60 17.83
N LEU A 599 1.96 34.47 18.14
CA LEU A 599 2.62 33.17 18.33
C LEU A 599 2.04 32.39 19.52
N TYR A 600 1.68 33.06 20.61
CA TYR A 600 1.06 32.44 21.78
C TYR A 600 -0.31 31.85 21.43
N ALA A 601 -1.14 32.58 20.69
CA ALA A 601 -2.44 32.07 20.24
C ALA A 601 -2.30 30.86 19.30
N TYR A 602 -1.33 30.92 18.37
CA TYR A 602 -1.00 29.77 17.51
C TYR A 602 -0.56 28.55 18.34
N ASP A 603 0.40 28.75 19.24
CA ASP A 603 0.93 27.68 20.10
C ASP A 603 -0.19 27.12 20.99
N TYR A 604 -1.08 27.96 21.54
CA TYR A 604 -2.21 27.54 22.37
C TYR A 604 -3.15 26.57 21.64
N LEU A 605 -3.45 26.85 20.37
CA LEU A 605 -4.34 26.03 19.55
C LEU A 605 -3.66 24.77 18.99
N THR A 606 -2.34 24.79 18.79
CA THR A 606 -1.62 23.72 18.10
C THR A 606 -0.82 22.79 19.02
N LEU A 607 -0.34 23.27 20.18
CA LEU A 607 0.41 22.47 21.14
C LEU A 607 -0.52 21.65 22.04
N VAL A 608 -0.95 20.51 21.49
CA VAL A 608 -1.74 19.49 22.21
C VAL A 608 -0.90 18.42 22.89
N ARG A 609 0.42 18.39 22.62
CA ARG A 609 1.40 17.40 23.13
C ARG A 609 2.57 18.09 23.82
N PRO A 610 3.26 17.40 24.76
CA PRO A 610 4.38 18.00 25.48
C PRO A 610 5.60 18.09 24.56
N THR A 611 5.58 19.01 23.61
CA THR A 611 6.58 19.24 22.56
C THR A 611 6.79 20.74 22.39
N THR A 612 7.88 21.12 21.74
CA THR A 612 8.09 22.52 21.30
C THR A 612 7.28 22.82 20.04
N SER A 613 6.97 24.10 19.83
CA SER A 613 6.19 24.58 18.68
C SER A 613 6.79 24.14 17.36
N PRO A 614 5.98 23.69 16.39
CA PRO A 614 6.45 23.40 15.04
C PRO A 614 6.78 24.68 14.25
N LEU A 615 6.21 25.83 14.65
CA LEU A 615 6.41 27.12 13.98
C LEU A 615 7.58 27.87 14.63
N PHE A 616 8.62 28.17 13.86
CA PHE A 616 9.93 28.63 14.36
C PHE A 616 10.48 27.70 15.45
N PRO A 617 10.71 26.42 15.12
CA PRO A 617 10.86 25.37 16.12
C PRO A 617 12.14 25.48 16.96
N TRP A 618 13.15 26.18 16.43
CA TRP A 618 14.40 26.49 17.13
C TRP A 618 14.29 27.62 18.16
N GLN A 619 13.11 28.22 18.35
CA GLN A 619 12.84 29.10 19.49
C GLN A 619 12.42 28.32 20.75
N PHE A 620 12.28 26.98 20.64
CA PHE A 620 11.95 26.08 21.74
C PHE A 620 10.74 26.52 22.58
N ARG A 621 9.76 27.18 21.96
CA ARG A 621 8.54 27.62 22.65
C ARG A 621 7.71 26.40 23.00
N ALA A 622 7.44 26.21 24.28
CA ALA A 622 6.50 25.22 24.79
C ALA A 622 5.67 25.85 25.92
N PHE A 623 4.79 25.09 26.53
CA PHE A 623 4.05 25.52 27.71
C PHE A 623 4.52 24.77 28.97
N ASP A 624 4.35 25.40 30.13
CA ASP A 624 4.74 24.93 31.47
C ASP A 624 4.38 23.48 31.80
N TRP A 625 3.21 23.00 31.42
CA TRP A 625 2.80 21.60 31.61
C TRP A 625 3.64 20.60 30.79
N SER A 626 4.42 21.07 29.81
CA SER A 626 5.41 20.25 29.08
C SER A 626 6.74 20.13 29.81
N MET A 627 6.99 20.94 30.85
CA MET A 627 8.28 21.02 31.52
C MET A 627 8.76 19.69 32.11
N PRO A 628 7.92 18.88 32.80
CA PRO A 628 8.36 17.58 33.31
C PRO A 628 8.82 16.64 32.21
N ALA A 629 8.17 16.69 31.05
CA ALA A 629 8.49 15.88 29.88
C ALA A 629 9.81 16.30 29.22
N LEU A 630 9.91 17.61 28.95
CA LEU A 630 11.08 18.20 28.28
C LEU A 630 12.34 18.07 29.12
N SER A 631 12.24 18.27 30.44
CA SER A 631 13.37 18.13 31.37
C SER A 631 13.82 16.67 31.52
N ALA A 632 12.89 15.71 31.42
CA ALA A 632 13.20 14.29 31.45
C ALA A 632 13.70 13.73 30.09
N GLY A 633 13.73 14.54 29.03
CA GLY A 633 14.08 14.09 27.69
C GLY A 633 13.04 13.21 27.00
N GLY A 634 11.84 13.08 27.58
CA GLY A 634 10.79 12.22 27.04
C GLY A 634 9.57 12.05 27.94
N VAL A 635 8.55 11.34 27.44
CA VAL A 635 7.32 11.01 28.18
C VAL A 635 6.90 9.57 27.98
N ALA A 636 6.65 8.87 29.10
CA ALA A 636 6.12 7.50 29.15
C ALA A 636 6.87 6.56 28.19
N GLY A 637 8.19 6.55 28.31
CA GLY A 637 9.12 5.69 27.55
C GLY A 637 9.46 6.17 26.13
N ARG A 638 8.93 7.29 25.66
CA ARG A 638 9.30 7.90 24.36
C ARG A 638 10.32 9.01 24.56
N GLY A 639 11.45 8.92 23.86
CA GLY A 639 12.40 10.01 23.74
C GLY A 639 12.02 10.99 22.63
N TYR A 640 12.37 12.26 22.78
CA TYR A 640 12.21 13.26 21.73
C TYR A 640 13.09 12.97 20.50
N GLY A 641 12.57 13.28 19.31
CA GLY A 641 13.27 13.01 18.04
C GLY A 641 13.40 11.52 17.69
N ARG A 642 12.87 10.61 18.53
CA ARG A 642 12.91 9.17 18.29
C ARG A 642 11.57 8.68 17.72
N PRO A 643 11.57 8.04 16.53
CA PRO A 643 10.36 7.39 16.04
C PRO A 643 9.99 6.21 16.94
N GLU A 644 8.71 5.83 16.98
CA GLU A 644 8.25 4.67 17.76
C GLU A 644 9.05 3.39 17.44
N THR A 645 9.36 3.21 16.16
CA THR A 645 10.04 2.03 15.65
C THR A 645 11.24 2.36 14.80
N GLY A 646 12.29 1.55 14.97
CA GLY A 646 13.46 1.58 14.10
C GLY A 646 13.08 1.20 12.66
N ARG A 647 13.92 1.62 11.71
CA ARG A 647 13.64 1.48 10.27
C ARG A 647 13.27 0.06 9.84
N LYS A 648 13.92 -0.97 10.41
CA LYS A 648 13.68 -2.38 10.07
C LYS A 648 12.28 -2.83 10.53
N SER A 649 11.93 -2.52 11.78
CA SER A 649 10.61 -2.84 12.35
C SER A 649 9.49 -2.06 11.66
N ALA A 650 9.77 -0.81 11.26
CA ALA A 650 8.83 -0.01 10.48
C ALA A 650 8.46 -0.66 9.12
N LEU A 651 9.35 -1.45 8.50
CA LEU A 651 9.02 -2.22 7.29
C LEU A 651 8.03 -3.33 7.59
N VAL A 652 8.26 -4.04 8.70
CA VAL A 652 7.38 -5.11 9.16
C VAL A 652 6.01 -4.53 9.52
N HIS A 653 5.98 -3.38 10.21
CA HIS A 653 4.75 -2.66 10.52
C HIS A 653 4.01 -2.28 9.24
N LEU A 654 4.70 -1.75 8.22
CA LEU A 654 4.08 -1.41 6.94
C LEU A 654 3.52 -2.65 6.24
N LEU A 655 4.24 -3.78 6.24
CA LEU A 655 3.76 -5.02 5.64
C LEU A 655 2.50 -5.52 6.36
N VAL A 656 2.53 -5.60 7.69
CA VAL A 656 1.39 -6.04 8.51
C VAL A 656 0.21 -5.09 8.35
N TYR A 657 0.46 -3.78 8.32
CA TYR A 657 -0.54 -2.76 8.05
C TYR A 657 -1.22 -2.98 6.69
N VAL A 658 -0.44 -3.19 5.63
CA VAL A 658 -0.97 -3.47 4.28
C VAL A 658 -1.76 -4.78 4.26
N MET A 659 -1.27 -5.84 4.92
CA MET A 659 -1.99 -7.11 5.01
C MET A 659 -3.36 -6.94 5.68
N PHE A 660 -3.42 -6.21 6.79
CA PHE A 660 -4.68 -5.94 7.47
C PHE A 660 -5.58 -4.97 6.71
N ILE A 661 -5.03 -3.98 5.99
CA ILE A 661 -5.83 -3.14 5.08
C ILE A 661 -6.50 -4.04 4.05
N VAL A 662 -5.73 -4.87 3.36
CA VAL A 662 -6.27 -5.74 2.31
C VAL A 662 -7.29 -6.72 2.90
N TYR A 663 -7.04 -7.29 4.07
CA TYR A 663 -7.98 -8.19 4.74
C TYR A 663 -9.28 -7.46 5.15
N VAL A 664 -9.15 -6.31 5.82
CA VAL A 664 -10.28 -5.51 6.27
C VAL A 664 -11.05 -4.97 5.07
N ASP A 665 -10.41 -4.44 4.03
CA ASP A 665 -11.09 -3.96 2.82
C ASP A 665 -11.83 -5.09 2.11
N ASN A 666 -11.22 -6.27 1.94
CA ASN A 666 -11.88 -7.40 1.29
C ASN A 666 -13.09 -7.93 2.08
N LEU A 667 -13.03 -7.91 3.41
CA LEU A 667 -14.12 -8.37 4.27
C LEU A 667 -15.16 -7.27 4.46
N ALA A 668 -14.74 -6.07 4.83
CA ALA A 668 -15.57 -4.91 5.09
C ALA A 668 -16.29 -4.42 3.83
N LEU A 669 -15.67 -4.31 2.65
CA LEU A 669 -16.41 -3.91 1.43
C LEU A 669 -17.50 -4.93 1.03
N ARG A 670 -17.37 -6.19 1.47
CA ARG A 670 -18.37 -7.24 1.22
C ARG A 670 -19.45 -7.32 2.31
N SER A 671 -19.15 -6.84 3.52
CA SER A 671 -19.94 -7.04 4.74
C SER A 671 -20.51 -5.74 5.34
N ILE A 672 -19.93 -4.58 5.03
CA ILE A 672 -20.40 -3.25 5.45
C ILE A 672 -21.83 -3.08 4.98
N GLY A 673 -22.73 -2.75 5.90
CA GLY A 673 -24.15 -2.56 5.58
C GLY A 673 -24.95 -3.86 5.42
N ARG A 674 -24.32 -5.04 5.51
CA ARG A 674 -24.96 -6.33 5.18
C ARG A 674 -24.88 -7.38 6.27
N ILE A 675 -23.87 -7.32 7.12
CA ILE A 675 -23.55 -8.39 8.08
C ILE A 675 -23.20 -7.77 9.44
N THR A 676 -23.79 -8.29 10.51
CA THR A 676 -23.41 -7.89 11.89
C THR A 676 -22.20 -8.67 12.38
N MET A 677 -21.52 -8.18 13.42
CA MET A 677 -20.35 -8.89 13.95
C MET A 677 -20.69 -10.31 14.46
N ALA A 678 -21.94 -10.54 14.88
CA ALA A 678 -22.45 -11.83 15.35
C ALA A 678 -22.56 -12.88 14.23
N GLU A 679 -22.77 -12.46 12.99
CA GLU A 679 -22.94 -13.33 11.82
C GLU A 679 -21.59 -13.83 11.24
N LEU A 680 -20.48 -13.23 11.68
CA LEU A 680 -19.14 -13.66 11.27
C LEU A 680 -18.64 -14.83 12.13
N GLY A 681 -17.91 -15.76 11.51
CA GLY A 681 -17.20 -16.81 12.25
C GLY A 681 -16.21 -16.21 13.27
N THR A 682 -15.98 -16.90 14.39
CA THR A 682 -15.18 -16.38 15.52
C THR A 682 -13.77 -15.95 15.13
N ILE A 683 -13.14 -16.65 14.18
CA ILE A 683 -11.82 -16.28 13.64
C ILE A 683 -11.88 -14.92 12.93
N HIS A 684 -12.91 -14.69 12.10
CA HIS A 684 -13.08 -13.41 11.40
C HIS A 684 -13.39 -12.27 12.37
N GLN A 685 -14.18 -12.53 13.41
CA GLN A 685 -14.44 -11.54 14.46
C GLN A 685 -13.14 -11.12 15.16
N LEU A 686 -12.29 -12.09 15.50
CA LEU A 686 -11.00 -11.83 16.13
C LEU A 686 -10.05 -11.07 15.18
N MET A 687 -9.96 -11.51 13.92
CA MET A 687 -9.08 -10.92 12.91
C MET A 687 -9.47 -9.50 12.54
N LEU A 688 -10.77 -9.18 12.49
CA LEU A 688 -11.23 -7.80 12.29
C LEU A 688 -10.87 -6.91 13.48
N THR A 689 -11.06 -7.41 14.70
CA THR A 689 -10.76 -6.64 15.92
C THR A 689 -9.26 -6.37 16.04
N ILE A 690 -8.42 -7.40 15.85
CA ILE A 690 -6.96 -7.27 15.83
C ILE A 690 -6.53 -6.37 14.67
N GLY A 691 -7.12 -6.58 13.48
CA GLY A 691 -6.83 -5.82 12.28
C GLY A 691 -7.05 -4.33 12.48
N ALA A 692 -8.21 -3.92 13.00
CA ALA A 692 -8.51 -2.52 13.28
C ALA A 692 -7.49 -1.89 14.27
N GLY A 693 -7.13 -2.61 15.34
CA GLY A 693 -6.10 -2.15 16.28
C GLY A 693 -4.72 -2.00 15.64
N CYS A 694 -4.33 -2.95 14.77
CA CYS A 694 -3.11 -2.89 13.98
C CYS A 694 -3.14 -1.72 12.99
N LEU A 695 -4.26 -1.47 12.32
CA LEU A 695 -4.38 -0.34 11.40
C LEU A 695 -4.16 0.99 12.12
N ILE A 696 -4.73 1.17 13.31
CA ILE A 696 -4.55 2.42 14.06
C ILE A 696 -3.12 2.56 14.58
N SER A 697 -2.57 1.52 15.22
CA SER A 697 -1.25 1.60 15.86
C SER A 697 -0.10 1.64 14.85
N LEU A 698 -0.16 0.84 13.78
CA LEU A 698 0.95 0.69 12.84
C LEU A 698 0.97 1.77 11.76
N ALA A 699 -0.09 2.58 11.62
CA ALA A 699 -0.19 3.63 10.59
C ALA A 699 0.92 4.69 10.68
N THR A 700 1.37 5.03 11.90
CA THR A 700 2.28 6.16 12.12
C THR A 700 3.75 5.77 12.08
N GLY A 701 4.10 4.56 12.53
CA GLY A 701 5.50 4.09 12.63
C GLY A 701 6.33 4.25 11.34
N PRO A 702 5.84 3.78 10.16
CA PRO A 702 6.54 3.96 8.89
C PRO A 702 6.80 5.43 8.55
N CYS A 703 5.79 6.28 8.69
CA CYS A 703 5.88 7.71 8.43
C CYS A 703 6.86 8.40 9.37
N GLU A 704 6.75 8.16 10.69
CA GLU A 704 7.64 8.72 11.71
C GLU A 704 9.11 8.35 11.45
N SER A 705 9.37 7.07 11.13
CA SER A 705 10.74 6.57 10.90
C SER A 705 11.48 7.27 9.75
N VAL A 706 10.74 7.79 8.77
CA VAL A 706 11.27 8.52 7.62
C VAL A 706 11.27 10.03 7.86
N ILE A 707 10.14 10.58 8.31
CA ILE A 707 9.93 12.02 8.47
C ILE A 707 10.85 12.58 9.55
N PHE A 708 10.90 11.95 10.73
CA PHE A 708 11.73 12.47 11.84
C PHE A 708 13.19 12.55 11.41
N ARG A 709 13.68 11.50 10.76
CA ARG A 709 15.05 11.46 10.26
C ARG A 709 15.34 12.58 9.28
N ARG A 710 14.44 12.84 8.32
CA ARG A 710 14.64 13.90 7.32
C ARG A 710 14.62 15.29 7.96
N LEU A 711 13.66 15.55 8.84
CA LEU A 711 13.55 16.84 9.52
C LEU A 711 14.76 17.12 10.42
N LEU A 712 15.24 16.12 11.15
CA LEU A 712 16.42 16.24 12.02
C LEU A 712 17.72 16.38 11.21
N SER A 713 17.94 15.53 10.21
CA SER A 713 19.17 15.60 9.39
C SER A 713 19.25 16.87 8.55
N GLY A 714 18.11 17.41 8.12
CA GLY A 714 18.03 18.71 7.46
C GLY A 714 18.10 19.91 8.42
N LYS A 715 18.25 19.68 9.74
CA LYS A 715 18.21 20.71 10.79
C LYS A 715 16.97 21.62 10.71
N ILE A 716 15.86 21.10 10.18
CA ILE A 716 14.61 21.84 9.98
C ILE A 716 13.95 22.07 11.34
N VAL A 717 13.94 21.05 12.20
CA VAL A 717 13.34 21.09 13.55
C VAL A 717 14.31 20.48 14.59
N PRO A 718 14.27 20.90 15.86
CA PRO A 718 14.97 20.24 16.94
C PRO A 718 14.25 18.94 17.37
N PRO A 719 14.93 18.03 18.09
CA PRO A 719 14.34 16.80 18.61
C PRO A 719 13.05 17.04 19.42
N THR A 720 13.01 18.09 20.23
CA THR A 720 11.88 18.42 21.13
C THR A 720 10.57 18.74 20.41
N ALA A 721 10.61 19.04 19.10
CA ALA A 721 9.42 19.25 18.29
C ALA A 721 8.79 17.94 17.80
N LEU A 722 9.50 16.82 17.94
CA LEU A 722 9.13 15.51 17.42
C LEU A 722 8.92 14.52 18.56
N LEU A 723 7.70 14.02 18.69
CA LEU A 723 7.34 12.98 19.65
C LEU A 723 6.44 11.95 18.95
N ALA A 724 6.79 10.68 19.10
CA ALA A 724 6.03 9.57 18.54
C ALA A 724 4.61 9.51 19.12
N ASN A 725 3.62 9.17 18.29
CA ASN A 725 2.22 9.08 18.73
C ASN A 725 1.93 7.85 19.59
N PHE A 726 2.66 6.75 19.35
CA PHE A 726 2.51 5.48 20.04
C PHE A 726 3.83 5.07 20.71
N ASN A 727 3.76 4.11 21.63
CA ASN A 727 4.92 3.47 22.23
C ASN A 727 4.72 1.95 22.33
N GLN A 728 4.80 1.28 21.18
CA GLN A 728 4.71 -0.17 21.06
C GLN A 728 3.50 -0.72 21.85
N PRO A 729 2.26 -0.29 21.50
CA PRO A 729 1.07 -0.56 22.29
C PRO A 729 0.79 -2.07 22.46
N TYR A 730 1.20 -2.89 21.49
CA TYR A 730 1.10 -4.35 21.54
C TYR A 730 2.00 -5.01 22.60
N LEU A 731 2.97 -4.27 23.18
CA LEU A 731 3.80 -4.73 24.30
C LEU A 731 3.28 -4.28 25.67
N ALA A 732 2.07 -3.71 25.74
CA ALA A 732 1.49 -3.31 27.02
C ALA A 732 1.43 -4.49 28.01
N SER A 733 1.85 -4.25 29.25
CA SER A 733 1.81 -5.24 30.32
C SER A 733 0.45 -5.27 31.05
N SER A 734 -0.38 -4.24 30.84
CA SER A 734 -1.66 -4.06 31.52
C SER A 734 -2.55 -3.07 30.74
N ILE A 735 -3.85 -3.01 31.06
CA ILE A 735 -4.79 -2.06 30.44
C ILE A 735 -4.44 -0.61 30.78
N GLN A 736 -3.97 -0.37 32.01
CA GLN A 736 -3.50 0.93 32.45
C GLN A 736 -2.23 1.36 31.69
N ASP A 737 -1.29 0.44 31.45
CA ASP A 737 -0.09 0.74 30.65
C ASP A 737 -0.45 1.05 29.18
N PHE A 738 -1.39 0.31 28.61
CA PHE A 738 -1.86 0.52 27.24
C PHE A 738 -2.44 1.94 27.05
N TRP A 739 -3.55 2.25 27.72
CA TRP A 739 -4.24 3.54 27.56
C TRP A 739 -3.47 4.70 28.21
N GLY A 740 -2.77 4.42 29.30
CA GLY A 740 -2.08 5.42 30.10
C GLY A 740 -0.70 5.80 29.56
N ASN A 741 0.01 4.93 28.84
CA ASN A 741 1.38 5.22 28.42
C ASN A 741 1.62 5.02 26.93
N ARG A 742 0.99 4.03 26.31
CA ARG A 742 1.41 3.52 24.99
C ARG A 742 0.50 3.89 23.83
N TRP A 743 -0.75 4.22 24.10
CA TRP A 743 -1.75 4.53 23.07
C TRP A 743 -1.93 6.03 22.83
N HIS A 744 -1.74 6.46 21.58
CA HIS A 744 -2.25 7.69 20.98
C HIS A 744 -2.17 8.98 21.83
N HIS A 745 -0.96 9.54 21.97
CA HIS A 745 -0.71 10.72 22.83
C HIS A 745 -1.28 12.05 22.33
N SER A 746 -1.71 12.16 21.07
CA SER A 746 -2.14 13.44 20.47
C SER A 746 -3.45 13.99 21.03
N VAL A 747 -4.34 13.15 21.55
CA VAL A 747 -5.68 13.56 22.02
C VAL A 747 -5.81 13.57 23.55
N ARG A 748 -4.87 12.94 24.26
CA ARG A 748 -4.98 12.70 25.70
C ARG A 748 -5.15 13.97 26.51
N ARG A 749 -4.37 15.00 26.20
CA ARG A 749 -4.43 16.28 26.92
C ARG A 749 -5.76 16.98 26.73
N GLN A 750 -6.29 16.99 25.51
CA GLN A 750 -7.61 17.56 25.23
C GLN A 750 -8.70 16.84 26.04
N LEU A 751 -8.72 15.50 26.03
CA LEU A 751 -9.72 14.70 26.75
C LEU A 751 -9.67 14.93 28.27
N THR A 752 -8.48 14.91 28.86
CA THR A 752 -8.31 15.12 30.31
C THR A 752 -8.63 16.55 30.75
N ARG A 753 -8.32 17.56 29.94
CA ARG A 753 -8.72 18.95 30.21
C ARG A 753 -10.24 19.11 30.14
N LEU A 754 -10.86 18.69 29.05
CA LEU A 754 -12.31 18.77 28.90
C LEU A 754 -13.05 17.96 29.98
N GLY A 755 -12.48 16.83 30.42
CA GLY A 755 -13.03 16.02 31.51
C GLY A 755 -13.19 16.80 32.82
N SER A 756 -12.38 17.85 33.06
CA SER A 756 -12.50 18.69 34.24
C SER A 756 -13.76 19.54 34.29
N LEU A 757 -14.39 19.80 33.14
CA LEU A 757 -15.63 20.57 33.02
C LEU A 757 -16.84 19.83 33.61
N PHE A 758 -16.74 18.50 33.77
CA PHE A 758 -17.84 17.66 34.19
C PHE A 758 -17.85 17.42 35.71
N PRO A 759 -19.00 17.02 36.30
CA PRO A 759 -19.11 16.71 37.72
C PRO A 759 -18.06 15.69 38.15
N LEU A 760 -17.42 15.93 39.30
CA LEU A 760 -16.31 15.12 39.85
C LEU A 760 -15.05 15.04 38.96
N GLY A 761 -15.03 15.69 37.80
CA GLY A 761 -13.93 15.71 36.84
C GLY A 761 -12.65 16.38 37.32
N ARG A 762 -12.70 17.07 38.46
CA ARG A 762 -11.53 17.63 39.15
C ARG A 762 -10.77 16.59 39.99
N THR A 763 -11.40 15.47 40.33
CA THR A 763 -10.73 14.37 41.03
C THR A 763 -9.93 13.53 40.03
N LYS A 764 -8.84 12.89 40.45
CA LYS A 764 -8.02 12.04 39.55
C LYS A 764 -8.86 10.91 38.92
N THR A 765 -9.72 10.27 39.72
CA THR A 765 -10.58 9.17 39.28
C THR A 765 -11.71 9.66 38.37
N GLY A 766 -12.40 10.74 38.75
CA GLY A 766 -13.47 11.30 37.93
C GLY A 766 -12.98 11.87 36.60
N ASN A 767 -11.79 12.50 36.58
CA ASN A 767 -11.16 12.98 35.34
C ASN A 767 -10.85 11.82 34.39
N ALA A 768 -10.27 10.74 34.93
CA ALA A 768 -9.98 9.54 34.14
C ALA A 768 -11.27 8.93 33.55
N PHE A 769 -12.33 8.82 34.34
CA PHE A 769 -13.64 8.36 33.87
C PHE A 769 -14.18 9.23 32.72
N TRP A 770 -14.23 10.55 32.91
CA TRP A 770 -14.70 11.48 31.87
C TRP A 770 -13.82 11.48 30.63
N ALA A 771 -12.51 11.22 30.75
CA ALA A 771 -11.64 11.07 29.59
C ALA A 771 -12.04 9.87 28.71
N TYR A 772 -12.48 8.75 29.29
CA TYR A 772 -13.03 7.61 28.53
C TYR A 772 -14.38 7.94 27.89
N VAL A 773 -15.27 8.65 28.60
CA VAL A 773 -16.56 9.08 28.03
C VAL A 773 -16.35 10.06 26.87
N LEU A 774 -15.46 11.04 27.02
CA LEU A 774 -15.12 11.97 25.94
C LEU A 774 -14.42 11.26 24.77
N SER A 775 -13.62 10.22 25.06
CA SER A 775 -13.07 9.36 24.01
C SER A 775 -14.19 8.63 23.25
N ALA A 776 -15.21 8.13 23.95
CA ALA A 776 -16.38 7.53 23.32
C ALA A 776 -17.14 8.54 22.44
N MET A 777 -17.29 9.78 22.92
CA MET A 777 -17.91 10.86 22.16
C MET A 777 -17.13 11.20 20.90
N LEU A 778 -15.81 11.34 21.00
CA LEU A 778 -14.92 11.52 19.86
C LEU A 778 -15.11 10.42 18.81
N HIS A 779 -15.04 9.15 19.21
CA HIS A 779 -15.13 8.04 18.26
C HIS A 779 -16.53 7.88 17.67
N SER A 780 -17.58 8.20 18.44
CA SER A 780 -18.96 8.26 17.94
C SER A 780 -19.15 9.39 16.93
N PHE A 781 -18.49 10.54 17.17
CA PHE A 781 -18.52 11.71 16.32
C PHE A 781 -17.72 11.53 15.03
N ILE A 782 -16.61 10.77 15.06
CA ILE A 782 -15.88 10.38 13.85
C ILE A 782 -16.81 9.64 12.85
N LEU A 783 -17.83 8.93 13.36
CA LEU A 783 -18.85 8.25 12.58
C LEU A 783 -20.11 9.11 12.36
N ALA A 784 -20.08 10.43 12.61
CA ALA A 784 -21.28 11.26 12.53
C ALA A 784 -21.86 11.32 11.11
N ARG A 785 -21.01 11.32 10.08
CA ARG A 785 -21.42 11.35 8.66
C ARG A 785 -22.07 10.06 8.15
N SER A 786 -21.99 8.97 8.90
CA SER A 786 -22.72 7.73 8.58
C SER A 786 -24.07 7.64 9.28
N LYS A 787 -24.39 8.60 10.16
CA LYS A 787 -25.68 8.68 10.85
C LYS A 787 -26.66 9.59 10.09
N PRO A 788 -27.98 9.45 10.31
CA PRO A 788 -28.96 10.38 9.78
C PRO A 788 -28.64 11.83 10.16
N GLU A 789 -28.91 12.76 9.25
CA GLU A 789 -28.68 14.18 9.50
C GLU A 789 -29.50 14.65 10.71
N PRO A 790 -28.87 15.32 11.69
CA PRO A 790 -29.58 15.77 12.87
C PRO A 790 -30.57 16.87 12.49
N SER A 791 -31.76 16.84 13.10
CA SER A 791 -32.80 17.83 12.86
C SER A 791 -33.06 18.67 14.10
N SER A 792 -33.28 19.97 13.92
CA SER A 792 -33.77 20.86 14.98
C SER A 792 -35.15 20.44 15.51
N SER A 793 -35.96 19.75 14.70
CA SER A 793 -37.26 19.19 15.12
C SER A 793 -37.13 17.97 16.04
N ASN A 794 -35.95 17.33 16.08
CA ASN A 794 -35.64 16.27 17.02
C ASN A 794 -34.27 16.54 17.67
N PRO A 795 -34.19 17.38 18.71
CA PRO A 795 -32.94 17.73 19.36
C PRO A 795 -32.12 16.53 19.86
N ALA A 796 -32.78 15.41 20.18
CA ALA A 796 -32.11 14.17 20.58
C ALA A 796 -31.25 13.55 19.46
N SER A 797 -31.51 13.89 18.19
CA SER A 797 -30.68 13.48 17.04
C SER A 797 -29.25 14.01 17.13
N TYR A 798 -29.03 15.19 17.73
CA TYR A 798 -27.68 15.71 17.99
C TYR A 798 -26.94 14.89 19.04
N LEU A 799 -27.63 14.38 20.06
CA LEU A 799 -27.03 13.49 21.06
C LEU A 799 -26.60 12.16 20.44
N ALA A 800 -27.36 11.64 19.47
CA ALA A 800 -27.01 10.41 18.77
C ALA A 800 -25.69 10.50 18.00
N LEU A 801 -25.24 11.71 17.61
CA LEU A 801 -23.92 11.91 17.00
C LEU A 801 -22.79 11.57 17.96
N PHE A 802 -22.93 11.96 19.24
CA PHE A 802 -21.90 11.79 20.28
C PHE A 802 -22.04 10.48 21.06
N PHE A 803 -23.21 9.84 21.04
CA PHE A 803 -23.48 8.63 21.82
C PHE A 803 -23.92 7.48 20.92
N ASP A 804 -22.95 6.84 20.28
CA ASP A 804 -23.17 5.55 19.63
C ASP A 804 -23.09 4.43 20.69
N ARG A 805 -24.16 3.64 20.84
CA ARG A 805 -24.27 2.60 21.89
C ARG A 805 -23.07 1.64 21.90
N PRO A 806 -22.69 0.98 20.78
CA PRO A 806 -21.53 0.08 20.75
C PRO A 806 -20.20 0.78 21.08
N THR A 807 -19.98 1.99 20.55
CA THR A 807 -18.76 2.76 20.83
C THR A 807 -18.65 3.16 22.30
N VAL A 808 -19.75 3.62 22.89
CA VAL A 808 -19.82 3.97 24.32
C VAL A 808 -19.60 2.74 25.19
N ALA A 809 -20.25 1.62 24.87
CA ALA A 809 -20.06 0.36 25.59
C ALA A 809 -18.59 -0.08 25.60
N PHE A 810 -17.89 0.03 24.46
CA PHE A 810 -16.47 -0.26 24.39
C PHE A 810 -15.66 0.61 25.36
N PHE A 811 -15.67 1.93 25.23
CA PHE A 811 -14.80 2.79 26.04
C PHE A 811 -15.14 2.78 27.53
N VAL A 812 -16.43 2.72 27.90
CA VAL A 812 -16.85 2.62 29.29
C VAL A 812 -16.40 1.29 29.90
N SER A 813 -16.51 0.18 29.17
CA SER A 813 -16.00 -1.11 29.65
C SER A 813 -14.50 -1.11 29.88
N GLN A 814 -13.71 -0.37 29.10
CA GLN A 814 -12.27 -0.23 29.32
C GLN A 814 -11.97 0.51 30.63
N GLY A 815 -12.75 1.55 30.95
CA GLY A 815 -12.66 2.26 32.23
C GLY A 815 -12.93 1.34 33.43
N PHE A 816 -14.01 0.56 33.37
CA PHE A 816 -14.32 -0.44 34.40
C PHE A 816 -13.26 -1.54 34.49
N ALA A 817 -12.81 -2.08 33.36
CA ALA A 817 -11.76 -3.10 33.31
C ALA A 817 -10.45 -2.62 33.95
N MET A 818 -10.12 -1.34 33.81
CA MET A 818 -8.97 -0.73 34.49
C MET A 818 -9.18 -0.61 36.00
N MET A 819 -10.39 -0.28 36.45
CA MET A 819 -10.71 -0.27 37.89
C MET A 819 -10.63 -1.67 38.49
N ILE A 820 -11.14 -2.69 37.78
CA ILE A 820 -11.04 -4.09 38.21
C ILE A 820 -9.58 -4.55 38.22
N GLU A 821 -8.80 -4.23 37.19
CA GLU A 821 -7.37 -4.57 37.10
C GLU A 821 -6.60 -4.08 38.34
N ARG A 822 -6.90 -2.85 38.77
CA ARG A 822 -6.22 -2.21 39.89
C ARG A 822 -6.48 -2.88 41.24
N HIS A 823 -7.69 -3.40 41.46
CA HIS A 823 -8.10 -3.91 42.77
C HIS A 823 -8.09 -5.43 42.87
N PHE A 824 -8.36 -6.15 41.77
CA PHE A 824 -8.66 -7.58 41.81
C PHE A 824 -7.73 -8.45 40.95
N VAL A 825 -7.03 -7.88 39.95
CA VAL A 825 -6.21 -8.69 39.02
C VAL A 825 -4.75 -8.74 39.48
N PRO A 826 -4.21 -9.95 39.78
CA PRO A 826 -2.81 -10.12 40.14
C PRO A 826 -1.87 -9.64 39.04
N HIS A 827 -0.71 -9.08 39.41
CA HIS A 827 0.29 -8.53 38.48
C HIS A 827 0.68 -9.51 37.36
N SER A 828 0.81 -10.81 37.66
CA SER A 828 1.13 -11.86 36.68
C SER A 828 0.06 -12.08 35.60
N MET A 829 -1.20 -11.77 35.91
CA MET A 829 -2.35 -12.00 35.01
C MET A 829 -2.80 -10.74 34.26
N ARG A 830 -2.23 -9.56 34.58
CA ARG A 830 -2.66 -8.28 33.97
C ARG A 830 -2.49 -8.23 32.46
N ARG A 831 -1.46 -8.88 31.92
CA ARG A 831 -1.26 -8.97 30.46
C ARG A 831 -2.34 -9.81 29.77
N LEU A 832 -2.76 -10.90 30.41
CA LEU A 832 -3.85 -11.73 29.91
C LEU A 832 -5.18 -10.98 30.02
N TRP A 833 -5.44 -10.33 31.15
CA TRP A 833 -6.62 -9.48 31.37
C TRP A 833 -6.74 -8.38 30.31
N PHE A 834 -5.64 -7.69 30.01
CA PHE A 834 -5.56 -6.70 28.94
C PHE A 834 -6.03 -7.25 27.58
N TRP A 835 -5.50 -8.39 27.14
CA TRP A 835 -5.90 -8.95 25.85
C TRP A 835 -7.34 -9.43 25.83
N ILE A 836 -7.82 -10.06 26.91
CA ILE A 836 -9.21 -10.49 27.04
C ILE A 836 -10.15 -9.30 26.92
N THR A 837 -9.89 -8.22 27.67
CA THR A 837 -10.75 -7.04 27.73
C THR A 837 -10.78 -6.26 26.42
N ILE A 838 -9.64 -6.08 25.75
CA ILE A 838 -9.60 -5.44 24.43
C ILE A 838 -10.27 -6.29 23.36
N LEU A 839 -10.01 -7.60 23.31
CA LEU A 839 -10.52 -8.45 22.22
C LEU A 839 -12.01 -8.74 22.35
N ILE A 840 -12.55 -8.79 23.57
CA ILE A 840 -14.00 -8.97 23.79
C ILE A 840 -14.73 -7.67 23.51
N ALA A 841 -14.36 -6.58 24.19
CA ALA A 841 -15.06 -5.31 24.04
C ALA A 841 -14.83 -4.69 22.66
N GLY A 842 -13.67 -4.92 22.04
CA GLY A 842 -13.35 -4.44 20.70
C GLY A 842 -14.34 -4.92 19.64
N ARG A 843 -14.98 -6.08 19.85
CA ARG A 843 -16.06 -6.56 18.97
C ARG A 843 -17.24 -5.58 18.93
N TRP A 844 -17.59 -4.97 20.06
CA TRP A 844 -18.66 -3.98 20.10
C TRP A 844 -18.30 -2.74 19.29
N TYR A 845 -17.05 -2.27 19.39
CA TYR A 845 -16.58 -1.13 18.60
C TYR A 845 -16.65 -1.41 17.08
N ILE A 846 -16.19 -2.59 16.65
CA ILE A 846 -16.27 -2.98 15.23
C ILE A 846 -17.71 -3.18 14.78
N ASP A 847 -18.57 -3.78 15.61
CA ASP A 847 -20.00 -3.92 15.32
C ASP A 847 -20.68 -2.56 15.14
N GLY A 848 -20.31 -1.57 15.94
CA GLY A 848 -20.77 -0.19 15.79
C GLY A 848 -20.38 0.44 14.47
N ILE A 849 -19.12 0.27 14.06
CA ILE A 849 -18.64 0.70 12.74
C ILE A 849 -19.48 0.02 11.65
N LEU A 850 -19.60 -1.32 11.67
CA LEU A 850 -20.35 -2.09 10.65
C LEU A 850 -21.82 -1.64 10.56
N LYS A 851 -22.49 -1.45 11.71
CA LYS A 851 -23.90 -1.03 11.80
C LYS A 851 -24.13 0.40 11.33
N SER A 852 -23.17 1.29 11.55
CA SER A 852 -23.27 2.68 11.09
C SER A 852 -23.40 2.79 9.56
N TYR A 853 -23.08 1.73 8.81
CA TYR A 853 -23.29 1.67 7.37
C TYR A 853 -24.52 0.83 6.93
N ILE A 854 -25.23 0.18 7.87
CA ILE A 854 -26.47 -0.60 7.59
C ILE A 854 -27.67 0.33 7.48
N THR A 855 -27.63 1.49 8.15
CA THR A 855 -28.76 2.42 8.14
C THR A 855 -28.69 3.29 6.87
N PRO A 856 -29.62 3.14 5.92
CA PRO A 856 -29.66 4.04 4.78
C PRO A 856 -29.92 5.45 5.30
N ALA A 857 -29.07 6.41 4.90
CA ALA A 857 -29.49 7.80 4.93
C ALA A 857 -30.80 7.87 4.10
N PRO A 858 -31.90 8.42 4.63
CA PRO A 858 -33.07 8.65 3.82
C PRO A 858 -32.64 9.56 2.69
N ILE A 859 -32.70 9.05 1.45
CA ILE A 859 -32.59 9.86 0.25
C ILE A 859 -33.82 10.76 0.27
N VAL A 860 -33.66 11.95 0.84
CA VAL A 860 -34.63 13.02 0.66
C VAL A 860 -34.37 13.54 -0.75
N LEU A 861 -35.08 12.96 -1.72
CA LEU A 861 -35.27 13.60 -3.03
C LEU A 861 -35.84 15.00 -2.76
N LYS A 862 -35.03 16.02 -3.02
CA LYS A 862 -35.49 17.41 -3.17
C LYS A 862 -35.18 17.86 -4.59
#